data_AF-A0A094GZH7-F1
#
_entry.id   AF-A0A094GZH7-F1
#
_cell.length_a   1.000
_cell.length_b   1.000
_cell.length_c   1.000
_cell.angle_alpha   90.00
_cell.angle_beta   90.00
_cell.angle_gamma   90.00
#
_symmetry.space_group_name_H-M   'P 1'
#
loop_
_entity.id
_entity.type
_entity.pdbx_description
1 polymer ?
#
loop_
_entity_poly.entity_id
_entity_poly.type
_entity_poly.pdbx_seq_one_letter_code
_entity_poly.pdbx_strand_id
1 'polypeptide(L)'
;MAIADRYNENANNVHMSQKGESCDGCLSKAIPLVSYLAYKTGIVMYLEVASEAVVLMDMDPLHGLDAKSMPKIELHAHLSGSISPTCLHEIWLSKKQRDADGAAGLSDPLQVLDPSEAFDLVTFFPLFSKYIYELCNDAESISYSTKSVLQDFQDDGVVYLELRTTPRLIKQAGITKEAYVQLVLSTISSFKSTTMVTKLILSIDRRNSEEEASEVVDLALRYRDQGVVGVDLCGDPAKGNVEIFRSAFAKAKENGLKTTIHFAEAPQSSTEYELRTLLSFGPDRIGHVIYVPDDIKEVIIERKLGLELCLSCNVKFGMISGSFADHHFMYWKGTGCPITLCTDDVGVVGSALSNEYALIAEHFGLEPKEVYELARSGIETIFGDDDEKLLHTTFIMSTAEEKVDIAPEAVVSSEEKKTVEPTTEATSTEEAKVETPTVAPTSVVESATDAAATAASTVTAAATNMQDSVFSMFGGGAKKEKVEDEDRGDNSGSAKAQKAAAAGENPEDEAPESEDVHFEPVIHLTDKVEVKTGEEVEEQTFKMRAKLFKFIRDSNEWKERGTGDVRLLKHRENSKTRLVMRRDKTLKVCANHYVVPEMKLSPNVGSDRSWVWNAAADVSEGEAEAVTFAIRFANSENANLFKEAFIKAQQENEALFNKPAAAAEASTEASA
;
A
#
# COMPACT_ATOMS: atom_id res chain seq x y z
N MET A 1 29.90 -57.51 21.37
CA MET A 1 29.42 -58.75 22.03
C MET A 1 29.30 -58.47 23.51
N ALA A 2 28.12 -58.72 24.08
CA ALA A 2 27.75 -58.62 25.50
C ALA A 2 27.74 -57.21 26.11
N ILE A 3 26.56 -56.60 26.16
CA ILE A 3 25.85 -56.13 27.38
C ILE A 3 24.49 -55.63 26.86
N ALA A 4 23.55 -56.56 26.65
CA ALA A 4 22.19 -56.29 26.20
C ALA A 4 21.13 -56.91 27.14
N ASP A 5 21.50 -57.34 28.35
CA ASP A 5 20.62 -58.12 29.24
C ASP A 5 20.52 -57.56 30.66
N ARG A 6 20.26 -56.25 30.85
CA ARG A 6 20.03 -55.74 32.22
C ARG A 6 19.04 -54.60 32.43
N TYR A 7 18.12 -54.37 31.51
CA TYR A 7 17.00 -53.45 31.74
C TYR A 7 15.69 -54.06 31.26
N ASN A 8 15.31 -55.17 31.88
CA ASN A 8 13.96 -55.72 31.78
C ASN A 8 13.55 -56.30 33.14
N GLU A 9 13.44 -55.43 34.14
CA GLU A 9 12.80 -55.73 35.44
C GLU A 9 12.59 -54.41 36.18
N ASN A 10 11.34 -53.91 36.16
CA ASN A 10 10.70 -52.94 37.07
C ASN A 10 9.63 -52.06 36.41
N ALA A 11 9.11 -52.45 35.23
CA ALA A 11 7.79 -52.03 34.80
C ALA A 11 6.72 -52.90 35.47
N ASN A 12 6.55 -52.80 36.80
CA ASN A 12 5.40 -53.33 37.55
C ASN A 12 5.48 -52.89 39.02
N ASN A 13 5.16 -51.62 39.27
CA ASN A 13 4.50 -51.12 40.49
C ASN A 13 4.54 -49.61 40.45
N VAL A 14 3.36 -48.98 40.31
CA VAL A 14 2.83 -47.99 41.25
C VAL A 14 1.43 -47.63 40.74
N HIS A 15 0.45 -48.15 41.47
CA HIS A 15 -0.95 -47.79 41.38
C HIS A 15 -1.17 -46.45 42.08
N MET A 16 -2.19 -45.70 41.63
CA MET A 16 -2.61 -44.40 42.14
C MET A 16 -2.71 -44.33 43.67
N SER A 17 -2.24 -43.21 44.26
CA SER A 17 -2.85 -42.68 45.48
C SER A 17 -3.09 -41.18 45.34
N GLN A 18 -4.36 -40.80 45.41
CA GLN A 18 -4.81 -39.43 45.63
C GLN A 18 -4.20 -38.88 46.94
N LYS A 19 -3.57 -37.71 46.87
CA LYS A 19 -3.65 -36.61 47.85
C LYS A 19 -2.77 -35.46 47.38
N GLY A 20 -3.35 -34.26 47.33
CA GLY A 20 -2.64 -33.05 46.96
C GLY A 20 -1.66 -32.61 48.05
N GLU A 21 -0.55 -32.03 47.61
CA GLU A 21 0.21 -30.97 48.28
C GLU A 21 1.29 -30.47 47.30
N SER A 22 1.43 -29.14 47.21
CA SER A 22 2.38 -28.43 46.35
C SER A 22 3.79 -28.45 46.97
N CYS A 23 4.84 -28.51 46.13
CA CYS A 23 6.21 -28.16 46.53
C CYS A 23 7.06 -27.74 45.32
N ASP A 24 7.37 -26.43 45.24
CA ASP A 24 8.21 -25.73 44.26
C ASP A 24 9.73 -26.04 44.34
N GLY A 25 10.11 -27.28 44.65
CA GLY A 25 11.50 -27.60 45.04
C GLY A 25 12.40 -28.29 44.00
N CYS A 26 11.87 -28.80 42.89
CA CYS A 26 12.62 -29.74 42.03
C CYS A 26 13.02 -29.23 40.62
N LEU A 27 12.62 -28.02 40.20
CA LEU A 27 12.87 -27.53 38.84
C LEU A 27 14.28 -26.97 38.59
N SER A 28 15.08 -26.69 39.62
CA SER A 28 16.40 -26.05 39.45
C SER A 28 17.58 -26.99 39.20
N LYS A 29 17.35 -28.31 39.11
CA LYS A 29 18.45 -29.30 38.90
C LYS A 29 18.33 -30.14 37.61
N ALA A 30 17.27 -29.99 36.82
CA ALA A 30 17.08 -30.77 35.59
C ALA A 30 17.56 -30.07 34.29
N ILE A 31 17.76 -28.75 34.31
CA ILE A 31 18.07 -27.94 33.12
C ILE A 31 19.48 -28.22 32.53
N PRO A 32 20.54 -28.50 33.31
CA PRO A 32 21.88 -28.70 32.72
C PRO A 32 22.08 -30.04 32.00
N LEU A 33 21.28 -31.07 32.31
CA LEU A 33 21.46 -32.42 31.74
C LEU A 33 20.80 -32.58 30.37
N VAL A 34 19.69 -31.87 30.12
CA VAL A 34 18.92 -31.93 28.87
C VAL A 34 19.61 -31.16 27.74
N SER A 35 20.28 -30.04 28.05
CA SER A 35 21.04 -29.26 27.07
C SER A 35 22.27 -30.01 26.53
N TYR A 36 22.89 -30.88 27.33
CA TYR A 36 24.07 -31.65 26.90
C TYR A 36 23.72 -32.83 25.97
N LEU A 37 22.53 -33.44 26.15
CA LEU A 37 22.07 -34.54 25.29
C LEU A 37 21.52 -34.04 23.94
N ALA A 38 20.79 -32.90 23.92
CA ALA A 38 20.27 -32.30 22.69
C ALA A 38 21.38 -31.90 21.69
N TYR A 39 22.53 -31.44 22.19
CA TYR A 39 23.68 -31.06 21.36
C TYR A 39 24.38 -32.25 20.67
N LYS A 40 24.21 -33.49 21.17
CA LYS A 40 24.96 -34.65 20.68
C LYS A 40 24.18 -35.60 19.76
N THR A 41 22.85 -35.57 19.78
CA THR A 41 22.02 -36.55 19.06
C THR A 41 21.10 -35.96 17.99
N GLY A 42 21.00 -34.63 17.85
CA GLY A 42 20.23 -33.99 16.77
C GLY A 42 18.73 -34.27 16.80
N ILE A 43 18.17 -34.69 17.94
CA ILE A 43 16.73 -34.94 18.13
C ILE A 43 16.24 -34.02 19.24
N VAL A 44 15.34 -33.11 18.90
CA VAL A 44 14.64 -32.23 19.85
C VAL A 44 13.34 -32.91 20.24
N MET A 45 13.17 -33.28 21.52
CA MET A 45 11.87 -33.61 22.09
C MET A 45 11.38 -32.42 22.92
N TYR A 46 10.20 -31.90 22.58
CA TYR A 46 9.53 -30.84 23.32
C TYR A 46 8.78 -31.41 24.53
N LEU A 47 8.93 -30.75 25.68
CA LEU A 47 8.12 -30.95 26.88
C LEU A 47 7.32 -29.66 27.10
N GLU A 48 6.00 -29.74 26.93
CA GLU A 48 5.05 -28.66 27.17
C GLU A 48 4.85 -28.38 28.66
N VAL A 49 5.02 -27.13 29.05
CA VAL A 49 4.32 -26.52 30.20
C VAL A 49 3.82 -25.15 29.74
N ALA A 50 2.52 -24.95 29.86
CA ALA A 50 1.73 -23.90 29.23
C ALA A 50 2.09 -22.46 29.63
N SER A 51 2.28 -21.62 28.61
CA SER A 51 1.83 -20.21 28.57
C SER A 51 1.78 -19.77 27.09
N GLU A 52 0.57 -19.76 26.53
CA GLU A 52 0.20 -19.16 25.23
C GLU A 52 0.57 -17.65 25.25
N ALA A 53 1.12 -17.00 24.22
CA ALA A 53 1.07 -17.24 22.80
C ALA A 53 2.44 -17.01 22.13
N VAL A 54 2.99 -18.05 21.53
CA VAL A 54 3.85 -17.93 20.35
C VAL A 54 2.89 -18.11 19.18
N VAL A 55 2.61 -17.03 18.45
CA VAL A 55 1.89 -17.11 17.18
C VAL A 55 2.83 -17.81 16.20
N LEU A 56 2.77 -19.13 16.16
CA LEU A 56 3.06 -19.86 14.95
C LEU A 56 1.96 -19.45 13.98
N MET A 57 2.32 -18.61 13.01
CA MET A 57 1.50 -18.33 11.85
C MET A 57 1.35 -19.63 11.05
N ASP A 58 0.42 -20.49 11.47
CA ASP A 58 -0.29 -21.34 10.53
C ASP A 58 -1.13 -20.36 9.68
N MET A 59 -0.54 -19.95 8.56
CA MET A 59 -1.27 -19.29 7.47
C MET A 59 -2.29 -20.31 6.98
N ASP A 60 -3.55 -20.17 7.40
CA ASP A 60 -4.66 -20.73 6.65
C ASP A 60 -4.48 -20.20 5.21
N PRO A 61 -4.25 -21.06 4.19
CA PRO A 61 -3.87 -20.60 2.87
C PRO A 61 -5.01 -19.74 2.36
N LEU A 62 -4.74 -18.45 2.27
CA LEU A 62 -5.66 -17.46 1.74
C LEU A 62 -6.16 -17.99 0.39
N HIS A 63 -7.41 -18.48 0.36
CA HIS A 63 -8.04 -19.03 -0.84
C HIS A 63 -7.28 -20.20 -1.51
N GLY A 64 -6.50 -20.99 -0.75
CA GLY A 64 -5.74 -22.11 -1.28
C GLY A 64 -4.45 -21.72 -2.05
N LEU A 65 -4.05 -20.45 -2.02
CA LEU A 65 -2.80 -19.99 -2.63
C LEU A 65 -1.63 -20.09 -1.62
N ASP A 66 -0.69 -21.01 -1.88
CA ASP A 66 0.62 -21.00 -1.22
C ASP A 66 1.56 -20.01 -1.93
N ALA A 67 1.40 -18.72 -1.59
CA ALA A 67 2.19 -17.65 -2.18
C ALA A 67 3.69 -17.76 -1.86
N LYS A 68 4.07 -18.47 -0.79
CA LYS A 68 5.47 -18.63 -0.39
C LYS A 68 6.21 -19.60 -1.30
N SER A 69 5.63 -20.75 -1.60
CA SER A 69 6.23 -21.72 -2.53
C SER A 69 6.00 -21.39 -4.02
N MET A 70 5.16 -20.40 -4.33
CA MET A 70 4.97 -19.92 -5.70
C MET A 70 6.26 -19.28 -6.25
N PRO A 71 6.73 -19.62 -7.46
CA PRO A 71 7.86 -18.94 -8.08
C PRO A 71 7.48 -17.49 -8.42
N LYS A 72 8.30 -16.54 -7.97
CA LYS A 72 8.07 -15.10 -8.13
C LYS A 72 9.31 -14.38 -8.65
N ILE A 73 9.12 -13.24 -9.31
CA ILE A 73 10.22 -12.33 -9.67
C ILE A 73 10.14 -11.06 -8.82
N GLU A 74 11.28 -10.54 -8.38
CA GLU A 74 11.41 -9.29 -7.63
C GLU A 74 12.24 -8.32 -8.46
N LEU A 75 11.65 -7.17 -8.82
CA LEU A 75 12.29 -6.19 -9.70
C LEU A 75 12.54 -4.84 -9.02
N HIS A 76 12.04 -4.63 -7.81
CA HIS A 76 12.19 -3.40 -7.04
C HIS A 76 12.42 -3.72 -5.56
N ALA A 77 13.66 -4.10 -5.24
CA ALA A 77 14.11 -4.31 -3.87
C ALA A 77 15.43 -3.56 -3.61
N HIS A 78 15.41 -2.56 -2.73
CA HIS A 78 16.61 -1.83 -2.33
C HIS A 78 17.41 -2.65 -1.33
N LEU A 79 18.69 -2.91 -1.62
CA LEU A 79 19.56 -3.72 -0.74
C LEU A 79 19.54 -3.22 0.70
N SER A 80 19.67 -1.91 0.90
CA SER A 80 19.73 -1.34 2.26
C SER A 80 18.39 -1.40 3.00
N GLY A 81 17.27 -1.28 2.29
CA GLY A 81 15.94 -1.38 2.90
C GLY A 81 15.43 -2.82 3.01
N SER A 82 16.08 -3.76 2.34
CA SER A 82 15.78 -5.19 2.44
C SER A 82 16.46 -5.87 3.62
N ILE A 83 17.39 -5.20 4.32
CA ILE A 83 18.10 -5.79 5.46
C ILE A 83 17.12 -5.93 6.63
N SER A 84 16.86 -7.16 7.05
CA SER A 84 15.93 -7.43 8.15
C SER A 84 16.42 -6.84 9.49
N PRO A 85 15.49 -6.50 10.41
CA PRO A 85 15.86 -6.08 11.77
C PRO A 85 16.72 -7.12 12.48
N THR A 86 16.46 -8.40 12.24
CA THR A 86 17.27 -9.52 12.75
C THR A 86 18.70 -9.46 12.24
N CYS A 87 18.92 -9.29 10.94
CA CYS A 87 20.26 -9.17 10.37
C CYS A 87 21.00 -7.93 10.91
N LEU A 88 20.33 -6.79 11.01
CA LEU A 88 20.90 -5.59 11.61
C LEU A 88 21.29 -5.82 13.08
N HIS A 89 20.46 -6.53 13.84
CA HIS A 89 20.74 -6.89 15.23
C HIS A 89 21.98 -7.77 15.35
N GLU A 90 22.15 -8.76 14.48
CA GLU A 90 23.33 -9.63 14.45
C GLU A 90 24.60 -8.84 14.13
N ILE A 91 24.55 -7.91 13.16
CA ILE A 91 25.65 -6.99 12.85
C ILE A 91 25.98 -6.11 14.04
N TRP A 92 24.96 -5.54 14.69
CA TRP A 92 25.11 -4.70 15.88
C TRP A 92 25.76 -5.46 17.04
N LEU A 93 25.32 -6.69 17.32
CA LEU A 93 25.93 -7.56 18.33
C LEU A 93 27.40 -7.85 18.01
N SER A 94 27.70 -8.22 16.76
CA SER A 94 29.07 -8.49 16.31
C SER A 94 29.98 -7.27 16.50
N LYS A 95 29.51 -6.08 16.13
CA LYS A 95 30.28 -4.83 16.30
C LYS A 95 30.47 -4.45 17.77
N LYS A 96 29.44 -4.62 18.61
CA LYS A 96 29.57 -4.41 20.06
C LYS A 96 30.61 -5.32 20.70
N GLN A 97 30.65 -6.60 20.31
CA GLN A 97 31.62 -7.55 20.83
C GLN A 97 33.06 -7.22 20.43
N ARG A 98 33.25 -6.59 19.28
CA ARG A 98 34.55 -6.19 18.75
C ARG A 98 35.00 -4.78 19.16
N ASP A 99 34.19 -4.07 19.95
CA ASP A 99 34.39 -2.65 20.29
C ASP A 99 34.61 -1.78 19.04
N ALA A 100 33.84 -2.05 17.98
CA ALA A 100 33.94 -1.35 16.71
C ALA A 100 32.99 -0.14 16.68
N ASP A 101 33.47 0.98 16.13
CA ASP A 101 32.80 2.30 16.13
C ASP A 101 31.34 2.28 15.64
N GLY A 102 30.99 1.38 14.70
CA GLY A 102 29.67 1.36 14.05
C GLY A 102 28.48 0.97 14.94
N ALA A 103 28.70 0.38 16.13
CA ALA A 103 27.61 0.11 17.09
C ALA A 103 27.65 1.01 18.34
N ALA A 104 28.69 1.84 18.49
CA ALA A 104 28.85 2.72 19.63
C ALA A 104 27.80 3.84 19.59
N GLY A 105 26.81 3.77 20.50
CA GLY A 105 25.74 4.77 20.60
C GLY A 105 24.45 4.43 19.87
N LEU A 106 24.39 3.30 19.16
CA LEU A 106 23.14 2.81 18.54
C LEU A 106 22.38 1.90 19.51
N SER A 107 21.06 2.11 19.60
CA SER A 107 20.11 1.19 20.25
C SER A 107 20.08 -0.16 19.53
N ASP A 108 19.39 -1.15 20.10
CA ASP A 108 19.19 -2.46 19.46
C ASP A 108 18.22 -2.34 18.26
N PRO A 109 18.56 -2.83 17.06
CA PRO A 109 17.68 -2.78 15.89
C PRO A 109 16.31 -3.43 16.10
N LEU A 110 16.21 -4.48 16.93
CA LEU A 110 14.93 -5.13 17.24
C LEU A 110 14.00 -4.24 18.07
N GLN A 111 14.51 -3.18 18.70
CA GLN A 111 13.71 -2.22 19.47
C GLN A 111 13.37 -0.96 18.66
N VAL A 112 14.20 -0.61 17.67
CA VAL A 112 14.04 0.63 16.88
C VAL A 112 13.22 0.39 15.61
N LEU A 113 13.26 -0.83 15.08
CA LEU A 113 12.58 -1.23 13.85
C LEU A 113 11.38 -2.12 14.18
N ASP A 114 10.56 -1.71 15.15
CA ASP A 114 9.32 -2.43 15.47
C ASP A 114 8.36 -2.32 14.26
N PRO A 115 7.98 -3.44 13.62
CA PRO A 115 7.09 -3.42 12.46
C PRO A 115 5.68 -2.90 12.77
N SER A 116 5.31 -2.79 14.05
CA SER A 116 4.02 -2.27 14.50
C SER A 116 3.95 -0.74 14.60
N GLU A 117 5.09 -0.04 14.54
CA GLU A 117 5.12 1.42 14.52
C GLU A 117 4.95 1.96 13.09
N ALA A 118 4.09 2.96 12.92
CA ALA A 118 3.86 3.58 11.61
C ALA A 118 5.06 4.44 11.22
N PHE A 119 5.68 4.12 10.08
CA PHE A 119 6.69 4.95 9.44
C PHE A 119 6.04 5.80 8.35
N ASP A 120 6.55 7.01 8.12
CA ASP A 120 6.18 7.84 6.98
C ASP A 120 7.45 8.21 6.20
N LEU A 121 7.30 8.82 5.02
CA LEU A 121 8.46 9.24 4.22
C LEU A 121 9.42 10.19 4.98
N VAL A 122 8.94 10.90 6.01
CA VAL A 122 9.74 11.85 6.80
C VAL A 122 10.64 11.11 7.80
N THR A 123 10.17 10.02 8.41
CA THR A 123 10.96 9.19 9.33
C THR A 123 11.76 8.11 8.62
N PHE A 124 11.31 7.67 7.44
CA PHE A 124 11.93 6.64 6.61
C PHE A 124 13.34 7.02 6.12
N PHE A 125 13.52 8.11 5.37
CA PHE A 125 14.85 8.45 4.82
C PHE A 125 15.93 8.70 5.89
N PRO A 126 15.64 9.35 7.03
CA PRO A 126 16.59 9.46 8.13
C PRO A 126 17.07 8.11 8.69
N LEU A 127 16.24 7.06 8.66
CA LEU A 127 16.59 5.72 9.17
C LEU A 127 17.83 5.15 8.48
N PHE A 128 17.92 5.30 7.16
CA PHE A 128 19.08 4.84 6.39
C PHE A 128 20.35 5.53 6.86
N SER A 129 20.35 6.87 6.82
CA SER A 129 21.53 7.68 7.11
C SER A 129 22.00 7.62 8.57
N LYS A 130 21.06 7.49 9.52
CA LYS A 130 21.38 7.51 10.96
C LYS A 130 21.62 6.14 11.56
N TYR A 131 21.29 5.07 10.84
CA TYR A 131 21.20 3.75 11.45
C TYR A 131 21.72 2.64 10.53
N ILE A 132 21.02 2.35 9.43
CA ILE A 132 21.39 1.24 8.54
C ILE A 132 22.79 1.44 7.96
N TYR A 133 23.12 2.66 7.52
CA TYR A 133 24.43 2.96 6.94
C TYR A 133 25.55 2.96 7.96
N GLU A 134 25.27 3.27 9.23
CA GLU A 134 26.25 3.21 10.32
C GLU A 134 26.58 1.76 10.73
N LEU A 135 25.59 0.87 10.71
CA LEU A 135 25.81 -0.57 10.95
C LEU A 135 26.46 -1.25 9.73
N CYS A 136 26.00 -0.92 8.53
CA CYS A 136 26.51 -1.50 7.29
C CYS A 136 27.63 -0.62 6.70
N ASN A 137 28.68 -0.33 7.47
CA ASN A 137 29.76 0.59 7.09
C ASN A 137 31.13 -0.06 6.82
N ASP A 138 31.22 -1.38 6.73
CA ASP A 138 32.47 -2.07 6.42
C ASP A 138 32.23 -3.30 5.53
N ALA A 139 33.32 -3.89 5.02
CA ALA A 139 33.21 -4.97 4.04
C ALA A 139 32.53 -6.23 4.61
N GLU A 140 32.71 -6.51 5.90
CA GLU A 140 32.13 -7.68 6.55
C GLU A 140 30.62 -7.49 6.69
N SER A 141 30.17 -6.34 7.21
CA SER A 141 28.75 -6.07 7.40
C SER A 141 27.98 -5.95 6.10
N ILE A 142 28.57 -5.37 5.05
CA ILE A 142 27.96 -5.29 3.71
C ILE A 142 27.81 -6.69 3.09
N SER A 143 28.85 -7.53 3.17
CA SER A 143 28.77 -8.90 2.62
C SER A 143 27.77 -9.76 3.40
N TYR A 144 27.75 -9.61 4.72
CA TYR A 144 26.84 -10.33 5.59
C TYR A 144 25.38 -9.96 5.32
N SER A 145 25.06 -8.66 5.27
CA SER A 145 23.70 -8.19 5.00
C SER A 145 23.25 -8.52 3.59
N THR A 146 24.11 -8.35 2.58
CA THR A 146 23.80 -8.75 1.20
C THR A 146 23.46 -10.24 1.14
N LYS A 147 24.25 -11.11 1.79
CA LYS A 147 23.97 -12.54 1.83
C LYS A 147 22.65 -12.86 2.53
N SER A 148 22.32 -12.18 3.64
CA SER A 148 21.04 -12.36 4.33
C SER A 148 19.87 -11.99 3.41
N VAL A 149 19.93 -10.85 2.73
CA VAL A 149 18.88 -10.41 1.79
C VAL A 149 18.67 -11.43 0.66
N LEU A 150 19.75 -11.97 0.09
CA LEU A 150 19.65 -13.00 -0.95
C LEU A 150 19.00 -14.30 -0.42
N GLN A 151 19.35 -14.69 0.81
CA GLN A 151 18.76 -15.86 1.45
C GLN A 151 17.27 -15.64 1.73
N ASP A 152 16.89 -14.48 2.25
CA ASP A 152 15.50 -14.16 2.60
C ASP A 152 14.60 -14.18 1.36
N PHE A 153 15.04 -13.59 0.24
CA PHE A 153 14.28 -13.66 -1.02
C PHE A 153 14.19 -15.08 -1.60
N GLN A 154 15.28 -15.86 -1.53
CA GLN A 154 15.27 -17.24 -1.99
C GLN A 154 14.30 -18.11 -1.15
N ASP A 155 14.30 -17.91 0.16
CA ASP A 155 13.42 -18.63 1.09
C ASP A 155 11.94 -18.20 0.97
N ASP A 156 11.71 -17.03 0.38
CA ASP A 156 10.39 -16.54 0.00
C ASP A 156 9.98 -16.95 -1.43
N GLY A 157 10.70 -17.87 -2.08
CA GLY A 157 10.34 -18.42 -3.39
C GLY A 157 10.60 -17.48 -4.57
N VAL A 158 11.47 -16.48 -4.41
CA VAL A 158 11.95 -15.66 -5.52
C VAL A 158 12.90 -16.47 -6.40
N VAL A 159 12.65 -16.44 -7.71
CA VAL A 159 13.44 -17.16 -8.72
C VAL A 159 14.27 -16.22 -9.60
N TYR A 160 13.90 -14.95 -9.65
CA TYR A 160 14.67 -13.90 -10.31
C TYR A 160 14.61 -12.62 -9.50
N LEU A 161 15.78 -12.05 -9.19
CA LEU A 161 15.93 -10.87 -8.35
C LEU A 161 16.78 -9.82 -9.06
N GLU A 162 16.20 -8.65 -9.32
CA GLU A 162 16.94 -7.42 -9.64
C GLU A 162 17.11 -6.58 -8.37
N LEU A 163 18.19 -6.84 -7.67
CA LEU A 163 18.54 -6.09 -6.46
C LEU A 163 19.08 -4.72 -6.86
N ARG A 164 18.60 -3.64 -6.22
CA ARG A 164 19.10 -2.27 -6.49
C ARG A 164 19.87 -1.71 -5.31
N THR A 165 20.91 -0.93 -5.59
CA THR A 165 21.69 -0.28 -4.54
C THR A 165 22.38 0.98 -5.04
N THR A 166 22.39 2.03 -4.21
CA THR A 166 23.19 3.23 -4.44
C THR A 166 24.66 2.95 -4.12
N PRO A 167 25.62 3.13 -5.06
CA PRO A 167 27.03 2.98 -4.74
C PRO A 167 27.50 3.94 -3.64
N ARG A 168 28.08 3.41 -2.55
CA ARG A 168 28.47 4.22 -1.37
C ARG A 168 29.97 4.42 -1.26
N LEU A 169 30.37 5.65 -0.93
CA LEU A 169 31.72 5.98 -0.48
C LEU A 169 31.77 5.93 1.05
N ILE A 170 32.54 5.01 1.62
CA ILE A 170 32.67 4.82 3.08
C ILE A 170 34.10 5.13 3.48
N LYS A 171 34.37 6.41 3.74
CA LYS A 171 35.73 6.95 3.95
C LYS A 171 36.44 6.30 5.13
N GLN A 172 35.71 6.04 6.21
CA GLN A 172 36.23 5.46 7.46
C GLN A 172 36.78 4.05 7.25
N ALA A 173 36.16 3.28 6.35
CA ALA A 173 36.58 1.93 5.99
C ALA A 173 37.49 1.89 4.73
N GLY A 174 37.79 3.05 4.13
CA GLY A 174 38.56 3.12 2.88
C GLY A 174 37.84 2.50 1.67
N ILE A 175 36.51 2.36 1.72
CA ILE A 175 35.71 1.73 0.66
C ILE A 175 35.26 2.81 -0.32
N THR A 176 35.71 2.72 -1.58
CA THR A 176 35.24 3.56 -2.69
C THR A 176 33.89 3.07 -3.20
N LYS A 177 33.18 3.88 -4.00
CA LYS A 177 31.94 3.45 -4.68
C LYS A 177 32.17 2.19 -5.54
N GLU A 178 33.30 2.13 -6.23
CA GLU A 178 33.70 0.95 -7.00
C GLU A 178 33.94 -0.28 -6.12
N ALA A 179 34.70 -0.13 -5.02
CA ALA A 179 34.95 -1.23 -4.10
C ALA A 179 33.65 -1.73 -3.45
N TYR A 180 32.71 -0.84 -3.17
CA TYR A 180 31.36 -1.19 -2.70
C TYR A 180 30.62 -2.06 -3.72
N VAL A 181 30.56 -1.63 -4.99
CA VAL A 181 29.90 -2.39 -6.07
C VAL A 181 30.56 -3.76 -6.26
N GLN A 182 31.89 -3.83 -6.30
CA GLN A 182 32.63 -5.08 -6.39
C GLN A 182 32.32 -6.03 -5.22
N LEU A 183 32.19 -5.48 -4.00
CA LEU A 183 31.86 -6.28 -2.82
C LEU A 183 30.47 -6.89 -2.91
N VAL A 184 29.47 -6.11 -3.32
CA VAL A 184 28.10 -6.60 -3.53
C VAL A 184 28.07 -7.66 -4.63
N LEU A 185 28.69 -7.40 -5.79
CA LEU A 185 28.76 -8.35 -6.90
C LEU A 185 29.49 -9.64 -6.53
N SER A 186 30.62 -9.54 -5.81
CA SER A 186 31.35 -10.73 -5.35
C SER A 186 30.54 -11.55 -4.35
N THR A 187 29.74 -10.88 -3.49
CA THR A 187 28.83 -11.56 -2.57
C THR A 187 27.73 -12.29 -3.35
N ILE A 188 27.08 -11.62 -4.30
CA ILE A 188 26.07 -12.22 -5.20
C ILE A 188 26.66 -13.42 -5.94
N SER A 189 27.83 -13.28 -6.56
CA SER A 189 28.49 -14.36 -7.30
C SER A 189 28.89 -15.54 -6.39
N SER A 190 29.23 -15.27 -5.12
CA SER A 190 29.57 -16.31 -4.14
C SER A 190 28.35 -17.01 -3.53
N PHE A 191 27.16 -16.40 -3.63
CA PHE A 191 25.91 -16.94 -3.14
C PHE A 191 25.46 -18.08 -4.06
N LYS A 192 25.66 -19.32 -3.62
CA LYS A 192 25.33 -20.52 -4.39
C LYS A 192 23.82 -20.79 -4.34
N SER A 193 23.06 -20.10 -5.18
CA SER A 193 21.68 -20.47 -5.47
C SER A 193 21.59 -21.45 -6.63
N THR A 194 20.64 -22.38 -6.56
CA THR A 194 20.28 -23.25 -7.69
C THR A 194 18.91 -22.91 -8.27
N THR A 195 18.19 -21.98 -7.64
CA THR A 195 16.78 -21.66 -7.94
C THR A 195 16.57 -20.18 -8.24
N MET A 196 17.45 -19.30 -7.76
CA MET A 196 17.34 -17.85 -7.93
C MET A 196 18.49 -17.30 -8.77
N VAL A 197 18.14 -16.58 -9.84
CA VAL A 197 19.08 -15.72 -10.57
C VAL A 197 19.05 -14.32 -9.95
N THR A 198 20.22 -13.72 -9.73
CA THR A 198 20.32 -12.37 -9.19
C THR A 198 21.10 -11.46 -10.14
N LYS A 199 20.53 -10.29 -10.40
CA LYS A 199 21.16 -9.17 -11.12
C LYS A 199 21.23 -7.94 -10.22
N LEU A 200 22.08 -7.00 -10.60
CA LEU A 200 22.29 -5.75 -9.87
C LEU A 200 21.87 -4.54 -10.71
N ILE A 201 21.15 -3.61 -10.10
CA ILE A 201 20.87 -2.28 -10.64
C ILE A 201 21.60 -1.25 -9.76
N LEU A 202 22.32 -0.32 -10.38
CA LEU A 202 22.98 0.76 -9.65
C LEU A 202 22.10 2.00 -9.63
N SER A 203 21.73 2.46 -8.44
CA SER A 203 20.83 3.59 -8.29
C SER A 203 21.58 4.92 -8.23
N ILE A 204 21.09 5.90 -8.98
CA ILE A 204 21.39 7.32 -8.85
C ILE A 204 20.44 7.88 -7.79
N ASP A 205 20.98 8.50 -6.75
CA ASP A 205 20.17 9.17 -5.73
C ASP A 205 19.79 10.56 -6.24
N ARG A 206 18.54 10.99 -6.05
CA ARG A 206 18.09 12.36 -6.42
C ARG A 206 18.92 13.49 -5.82
N ARG A 207 19.68 13.23 -4.75
CA ARG A 207 20.61 14.19 -4.12
C ARG A 207 21.98 14.24 -4.79
N ASN A 208 22.28 13.33 -5.72
CA ASN A 208 23.56 13.32 -6.43
C ASN A 208 23.73 14.54 -7.33
N SER A 209 24.99 14.92 -7.54
CA SER A 209 25.34 15.84 -8.64
C SER A 209 25.31 15.12 -9.99
N GLU A 210 25.38 15.89 -11.08
CA GLU A 210 25.49 15.32 -12.44
C GLU A 210 26.75 14.45 -12.58
N GLU A 211 27.87 14.86 -11.99
CA GLU A 211 29.12 14.10 -12.02
C GLU A 211 29.00 12.76 -11.27
N GLU A 212 28.34 12.78 -10.11
CA GLU A 212 28.08 11.56 -9.35
C GLU A 212 27.13 10.62 -10.09
N ALA A 213 26.11 11.16 -10.78
CA ALA A 213 25.22 10.36 -11.63
C ALA A 213 25.97 9.73 -12.81
N SER A 214 26.85 10.49 -13.48
CA SER A 214 27.71 9.95 -14.54
C SER A 214 28.65 8.87 -14.00
N GLU A 215 29.22 9.04 -12.81
CA GLU A 215 30.06 8.03 -12.15
C GLU A 215 29.30 6.72 -11.92
N VAL A 216 28.04 6.79 -11.47
CA VAL A 216 27.18 5.60 -11.30
C VAL A 216 26.96 4.88 -12.63
N VAL A 217 26.67 5.62 -13.70
CA VAL A 217 26.52 5.03 -15.05
C VAL A 217 27.83 4.41 -15.54
N ASP A 218 28.97 5.06 -15.30
CA ASP A 218 30.28 4.51 -15.65
C ASP A 218 30.60 3.20 -14.91
N LEU A 219 30.23 3.12 -13.63
CA LEU A 219 30.32 1.88 -12.86
C LEU A 219 29.39 0.81 -13.43
N ALA A 220 28.14 1.16 -13.77
CA ALA A 220 27.20 0.19 -14.33
C ALA A 220 27.71 -0.39 -15.65
N LEU A 221 28.26 0.46 -16.53
CA LEU A 221 28.87 0.03 -17.79
C LEU A 221 30.11 -0.85 -17.57
N ARG A 222 30.94 -0.53 -16.58
CA ARG A 222 32.16 -1.31 -16.27
C ARG A 222 31.83 -2.72 -15.77
N TYR A 223 30.76 -2.86 -15.00
CA TYR A 223 30.40 -4.12 -14.34
C TYR A 223 29.24 -4.86 -15.01
N ARG A 224 28.85 -4.46 -16.24
CA ARG A 224 27.76 -5.10 -16.99
C ARG A 224 27.92 -6.61 -17.16
N ASP A 225 29.14 -7.05 -17.47
CA ASP A 225 29.45 -8.47 -17.71
C ASP A 225 29.64 -9.26 -16.41
N GLN A 226 29.48 -8.61 -15.25
CA GLN A 226 29.57 -9.21 -13.92
C GLN A 226 28.22 -9.25 -13.20
N GLY A 227 27.13 -8.90 -13.89
CA GLY A 227 25.76 -8.99 -13.36
C GLY A 227 25.05 -7.65 -13.15
N VAL A 228 25.68 -6.51 -13.47
CA VAL A 228 24.96 -5.23 -13.51
C VAL A 228 24.13 -5.14 -14.80
N VAL A 229 22.84 -4.87 -14.68
CA VAL A 229 21.92 -4.89 -15.83
C VAL A 229 21.29 -3.54 -16.15
N GLY A 230 21.35 -2.59 -15.22
CA GLY A 230 20.75 -1.28 -15.43
C GLY A 230 21.07 -0.24 -14.37
N VAL A 231 20.43 0.91 -14.54
CA VAL A 231 20.47 2.03 -13.59
C VAL A 231 19.06 2.46 -13.19
N ASP A 232 18.95 2.95 -11.97
CA ASP A 232 17.71 3.46 -11.37
C ASP A 232 17.85 4.93 -10.95
N LEU A 233 16.75 5.66 -10.84
CA LEU A 233 16.67 6.95 -10.15
C LEU A 233 15.76 6.82 -8.93
N CYS A 234 16.31 7.01 -7.73
CA CYS A 234 15.63 6.79 -6.45
C CYS A 234 15.94 7.89 -5.43
N GLY A 235 15.54 7.67 -4.17
CA GLY A 235 15.81 8.56 -3.05
C GLY A 235 14.67 9.56 -2.83
N ASP A 236 14.89 10.55 -1.95
CA ASP A 236 13.81 11.44 -1.50
C ASP A 236 13.16 12.20 -2.68
N PRO A 237 11.88 11.93 -3.00
CA PRO A 237 11.19 12.56 -4.12
C PRO A 237 11.04 14.08 -3.97
N ALA A 238 11.22 14.63 -2.76
CA ALA A 238 11.21 16.06 -2.50
C ALA A 238 12.58 16.74 -2.75
N LYS A 239 13.60 15.99 -3.18
CA LYS A 239 14.97 16.49 -3.41
C LYS A 239 15.38 16.36 -4.86
N GLY A 240 16.39 17.15 -5.22
CA GLY A 240 17.04 17.11 -6.52
C GLY A 240 16.29 17.84 -7.63
N ASN A 241 17.04 18.34 -8.61
CA ASN A 241 16.48 18.66 -9.92
C ASN A 241 16.80 17.49 -10.85
N VAL A 242 15.77 16.74 -11.25
CA VAL A 242 15.95 15.54 -12.09
C VAL A 242 16.53 15.86 -13.47
N GLU A 243 16.37 17.09 -13.99
CA GLU A 243 16.89 17.47 -15.31
C GLU A 243 18.41 17.28 -15.45
N ILE A 244 19.15 17.44 -14.35
CA ILE A 244 20.62 17.33 -14.37
C ILE A 244 21.07 15.90 -14.70
N PHE A 245 20.18 14.91 -14.60
CA PHE A 245 20.48 13.51 -14.89
C PHE A 245 20.22 13.11 -16.35
N ARG A 246 19.73 14.02 -17.20
CA ARG A 246 19.45 13.75 -18.63
C ARG A 246 20.66 13.13 -19.34
N SER A 247 21.84 13.70 -19.14
CA SER A 247 23.09 13.26 -19.76
C SER A 247 23.48 11.85 -19.32
N ALA A 248 23.35 11.55 -18.02
CA ALA A 248 23.62 10.24 -17.45
C ALA A 248 22.68 9.16 -18.00
N PHE A 249 21.37 9.41 -18.04
CA PHE A 249 20.40 8.45 -18.57
C PHE A 249 20.52 8.28 -20.09
N ALA A 250 20.82 9.35 -20.84
CA ALA A 250 21.13 9.26 -22.28
C ALA A 250 22.35 8.35 -22.52
N LYS A 251 23.43 8.56 -21.77
CA LYS A 251 24.64 7.72 -21.84
C LYS A 251 24.35 6.26 -21.50
N ALA A 252 23.56 5.98 -20.46
CA ALA A 252 23.17 4.61 -20.11
C ALA A 252 22.47 3.92 -21.30
N LYS A 253 21.49 4.59 -21.90
CA LYS A 253 20.72 4.08 -23.04
C LYS A 253 21.53 3.88 -24.31
N GLU A 254 22.36 4.86 -24.66
CA GLU A 254 23.22 4.80 -25.85
C GLU A 254 24.18 3.60 -25.80
N ASN A 255 24.51 3.12 -24.59
CA ASN A 255 25.36 1.97 -24.37
C ASN A 255 24.59 0.68 -24.01
N GLY A 256 23.26 0.70 -24.15
CA GLY A 256 22.39 -0.47 -24.01
C GLY A 256 22.12 -0.91 -22.56
N LEU A 257 22.41 -0.07 -21.55
CA LEU A 257 21.93 -0.33 -20.20
C LEU A 257 20.42 -0.09 -20.15
N LYS A 258 19.75 -0.94 -19.37
CA LYS A 258 18.34 -0.78 -19.05
C LYS A 258 18.14 0.28 -17.98
N THR A 259 17.00 0.95 -17.99
CA THR A 259 16.71 2.02 -17.04
C THR A 259 15.34 1.84 -16.38
N THR A 260 15.31 1.97 -15.07
CA THR A 260 14.07 2.11 -14.28
C THR A 260 14.11 3.42 -13.51
N ILE A 261 12.97 3.97 -13.13
CA ILE A 261 12.89 5.21 -12.35
C ILE A 261 11.73 5.17 -11.37
N HIS A 262 11.91 5.70 -10.16
CA HIS A 262 10.79 5.98 -9.28
C HIS A 262 9.94 7.12 -9.87
N PHE A 263 8.62 6.93 -9.91
CA PHE A 263 7.74 7.79 -10.71
C PHE A 263 6.44 8.12 -9.99
N ALA A 264 6.18 9.41 -9.81
CA ALA A 264 4.96 9.94 -9.18
C ALA A 264 4.65 9.34 -7.79
N GLU A 265 5.69 9.11 -6.97
CA GLU A 265 5.57 8.55 -5.62
C GLU A 265 4.77 9.43 -4.66
N ALA A 266 4.87 10.75 -4.83
CA ALA A 266 4.29 11.71 -3.91
C ALA A 266 3.87 12.98 -4.65
N PRO A 267 2.96 13.81 -4.10
CA PRO A 267 2.46 15.00 -4.78
C PRO A 267 3.56 15.96 -5.27
N GLN A 268 4.65 16.06 -4.53
CA GLN A 268 5.82 16.88 -4.85
C GLN A 268 6.62 16.39 -6.06
N SER A 269 6.70 15.08 -6.31
CA SER A 269 7.38 14.50 -7.48
C SER A 269 6.44 14.22 -8.65
N SER A 270 5.23 14.79 -8.59
CA SER A 270 4.14 14.52 -9.55
C SER A 270 3.74 15.74 -10.37
N THR A 271 4.63 16.73 -10.46
CA THR A 271 4.40 17.87 -11.38
C THR A 271 4.52 17.40 -12.82
N GLU A 272 3.68 17.92 -13.71
CA GLU A 272 3.70 17.54 -15.13
C GLU A 272 5.09 17.72 -15.75
N TYR A 273 5.77 18.82 -15.40
CA TYR A 273 7.12 19.11 -15.87
C TYR A 273 8.14 18.03 -15.47
N GLU A 274 8.12 17.62 -14.20
CA GLU A 274 9.02 16.59 -13.68
C GLU A 274 8.72 15.23 -14.32
N LEU A 275 7.45 14.83 -14.36
CA LEU A 275 7.04 13.55 -14.93
C LEU A 275 7.35 13.46 -16.42
N ARG A 276 7.13 14.53 -17.20
CA ARG A 276 7.55 14.58 -18.61
C ARG A 276 9.07 14.56 -18.76
N THR A 277 9.80 15.18 -17.85
CA THR A 277 11.27 15.10 -17.81
C THR A 277 11.72 13.66 -17.58
N LEU A 278 11.19 12.99 -16.58
CA LEU A 278 11.47 11.59 -16.27
C LEU A 278 11.12 10.66 -17.46
N LEU A 279 9.94 10.81 -18.07
CA LEU A 279 9.55 10.04 -19.26
C LEU A 279 10.41 10.33 -20.49
N SER A 280 11.03 11.50 -20.58
CA SER A 280 11.95 11.84 -21.67
C SER A 280 13.30 11.12 -21.57
N PHE A 281 13.64 10.55 -20.40
CA PHE A 281 14.78 9.65 -20.28
C PHE A 281 14.49 8.30 -20.95
N GLY A 282 13.21 8.03 -21.25
CA GLY A 282 12.73 6.83 -21.90
C GLY A 282 12.84 5.55 -21.06
N PRO A 283 12.50 5.55 -19.76
CA PRO A 283 12.65 4.36 -18.92
C PRO A 283 12.07 3.08 -19.54
N ASP A 284 12.72 1.94 -19.33
CA ASP A 284 12.16 0.61 -19.65
C ASP A 284 11.07 0.21 -18.65
N ARG A 285 11.21 0.62 -17.37
CA ARG A 285 10.23 0.42 -16.29
C ARG A 285 10.08 1.65 -15.41
N ILE A 286 8.95 1.76 -14.72
CA ILE A 286 8.68 2.83 -13.75
C ILE A 286 8.12 2.24 -12.46
N GLY A 287 8.58 2.76 -11.32
CA GLY A 287 8.16 2.35 -10.00
C GLY A 287 7.07 3.22 -9.38
N HIS A 288 6.26 2.61 -8.52
CA HIS A 288 5.15 3.19 -7.75
C HIS A 288 3.94 3.63 -8.58
N VAL A 289 4.07 4.64 -9.43
CA VAL A 289 2.98 5.19 -10.27
C VAL A 289 1.70 5.56 -9.52
N ILE A 290 1.85 6.26 -8.39
CA ILE A 290 0.75 6.60 -7.47
C ILE A 290 -0.02 7.85 -7.94
N TYR A 291 0.66 8.99 -8.04
CA TYR A 291 0.07 10.30 -8.28
C TYR A 291 0.18 10.73 -9.76
N VAL A 292 -0.02 9.78 -10.67
CA VAL A 292 0.11 10.04 -12.12
C VAL A 292 -1.10 10.84 -12.63
N PRO A 293 -0.91 11.99 -13.30
CA PRO A 293 -1.99 12.72 -14.01
C PRO A 293 -2.54 11.92 -15.20
N ASP A 294 -3.83 12.08 -15.53
CA ASP A 294 -4.50 11.24 -16.55
C ASP A 294 -3.84 11.32 -17.94
N ASP A 295 -3.40 12.50 -18.39
CA ASP A 295 -2.70 12.67 -19.66
C ASP A 295 -1.33 11.97 -19.69
N ILE A 296 -0.67 11.83 -18.53
CA ILE A 296 0.58 11.08 -18.39
C ILE A 296 0.31 9.58 -18.34
N LYS A 297 -0.83 9.14 -17.78
CA LYS A 297 -1.22 7.72 -17.81
C LYS A 297 -1.37 7.23 -19.24
N GLU A 298 -2.00 8.02 -20.11
CA GLU A 298 -2.13 7.69 -21.54
C GLU A 298 -0.77 7.41 -22.18
N VAL A 299 0.24 8.25 -21.92
CA VAL A 299 1.60 8.05 -22.43
C VAL A 299 2.24 6.76 -21.91
N ILE A 300 2.03 6.42 -20.63
CA ILE A 300 2.54 5.18 -20.03
C ILE A 300 1.91 3.95 -20.69
N ILE A 301 0.58 4.00 -20.90
CA ILE A 301 -0.21 2.92 -21.50
C ILE A 301 0.18 2.71 -22.95
N GLU A 302 0.27 3.78 -23.74
CA GLU A 302 0.68 3.73 -25.16
C GLU A 302 2.07 3.12 -25.34
N ARG A 303 3.00 3.44 -24.42
CA ARG A 303 4.36 2.90 -24.44
C ARG A 303 4.47 1.48 -23.86
N LYS A 304 3.42 0.98 -23.20
CA LYS A 304 3.39 -0.30 -22.48
C LYS A 304 4.58 -0.47 -21.52
N LEU A 305 4.86 0.56 -20.73
CA LEU A 305 5.96 0.52 -19.76
C LEU A 305 5.71 -0.56 -18.69
N GLY A 306 6.78 -1.23 -18.24
CA GLY A 306 6.70 -2.12 -17.10
C GLY A 306 6.49 -1.34 -15.80
N LEU A 307 5.56 -1.80 -14.96
CA LEU A 307 5.17 -1.13 -13.73
C LEU A 307 5.62 -1.97 -12.51
N GLU A 308 6.44 -1.37 -11.66
CA GLU A 308 6.89 -1.96 -10.39
C GLU A 308 5.97 -1.44 -9.28
N LEU A 309 5.07 -2.27 -8.76
CA LEU A 309 4.04 -1.87 -7.80
C LEU A 309 4.35 -2.39 -6.39
N CYS A 310 4.50 -1.45 -5.44
CA CYS A 310 4.94 -1.73 -4.07
C CYS A 310 3.79 -1.53 -3.07
N LEU A 311 2.94 -2.54 -2.90
CA LEU A 311 1.64 -2.40 -2.23
C LEU A 311 1.77 -1.98 -0.75
N SER A 312 2.52 -2.77 0.03
CA SER A 312 2.71 -2.53 1.46
C SER A 312 3.49 -1.26 1.72
N CYS A 313 4.50 -0.96 0.89
CA CYS A 313 5.22 0.32 0.98
C CYS A 313 4.24 1.49 0.83
N ASN A 314 3.47 1.49 -0.26
CA ASN A 314 2.55 2.57 -0.58
C ASN A 314 1.49 2.81 0.53
N VAL A 315 0.98 1.73 1.13
CA VAL A 315 -0.03 1.80 2.20
C VAL A 315 0.61 2.16 3.55
N LYS A 316 1.62 1.41 3.99
CA LYS A 316 2.20 1.57 5.34
C LYS A 316 2.93 2.89 5.51
N PHE A 317 3.55 3.43 4.45
CA PHE A 317 4.17 4.77 4.49
C PHE A 317 3.20 5.92 4.20
N GLY A 318 1.91 5.63 4.01
CA GLY A 318 0.89 6.64 3.74
C GLY A 318 1.10 7.38 2.41
N MET A 319 1.77 6.74 1.45
CA MET A 319 1.95 7.30 0.10
C MET A 319 0.64 7.30 -0.69
N ILE A 320 -0.29 6.41 -0.36
CA ILE A 320 -1.68 6.49 -0.82
C ILE A 320 -2.61 6.92 0.32
N SER A 321 -3.76 7.47 -0.04
CA SER A 321 -4.85 7.70 0.91
C SER A 321 -5.79 6.49 0.92
N GLY A 322 -5.75 5.69 1.98
CA GLY A 322 -6.69 4.58 2.17
C GLY A 322 -6.02 3.31 2.69
N SER A 323 -6.66 2.18 2.39
CA SER A 323 -6.19 0.83 2.72
C SER A 323 -5.59 0.12 1.50
N PHE A 324 -5.18 -1.14 1.65
CA PHE A 324 -4.75 -1.98 0.53
C PHE A 324 -5.78 -2.05 -0.61
N ALA A 325 -7.08 -2.05 -0.30
CA ALA A 325 -8.15 -2.06 -1.31
C ALA A 325 -8.26 -0.74 -2.10
N ASP A 326 -7.72 0.37 -1.59
CA ASP A 326 -7.66 1.65 -2.30
C ASP A 326 -6.43 1.76 -3.23
N HIS A 327 -5.54 0.76 -3.24
CA HIS A 327 -4.35 0.79 -4.06
C HIS A 327 -4.70 0.83 -5.57
N HIS A 328 -3.94 1.60 -6.35
CA HIS A 328 -4.14 1.78 -7.79
C HIS A 328 -3.85 0.53 -8.64
N PHE A 329 -3.71 -0.65 -8.02
CA PHE A 329 -3.37 -1.90 -8.70
C PHE A 329 -4.42 -2.26 -9.76
N MET A 330 -5.70 -2.30 -9.40
CA MET A 330 -6.76 -2.71 -10.35
C MET A 330 -6.91 -1.75 -11.52
N TYR A 331 -6.62 -0.46 -11.32
CA TYR A 331 -6.58 0.50 -12.43
C TYR A 331 -5.52 0.07 -13.46
N TRP A 332 -4.27 -0.13 -13.02
CA TRP A 332 -3.17 -0.49 -13.91
C TRP A 332 -3.31 -1.91 -14.48
N LYS A 333 -3.85 -2.88 -13.72
CA LYS A 333 -4.17 -4.23 -14.25
C LYS A 333 -5.11 -4.13 -15.46
N GLY A 334 -6.08 -3.22 -15.40
CA GLY A 334 -7.04 -2.99 -16.48
C GLY A 334 -6.47 -2.33 -17.75
N THR A 335 -5.26 -1.77 -17.71
CA THR A 335 -4.66 -1.10 -18.89
C THR A 335 -3.86 -2.05 -19.79
N GLY A 336 -3.54 -3.25 -19.31
CA GLY A 336 -2.68 -4.21 -20.01
C GLY A 336 -1.19 -3.84 -19.99
N CYS A 337 -0.77 -2.85 -19.18
CA CYS A 337 0.65 -2.66 -18.89
C CYS A 337 1.20 -3.87 -18.13
N PRO A 338 2.44 -4.34 -18.42
CA PRO A 338 3.08 -5.37 -17.61
C PRO A 338 3.26 -4.89 -16.17
N ILE A 339 2.85 -5.71 -15.20
CA ILE A 339 2.95 -5.38 -13.77
C ILE A 339 3.84 -6.40 -13.08
N THR A 340 4.70 -5.91 -12.21
CA THR A 340 5.41 -6.74 -11.23
C THR A 340 5.08 -6.23 -9.84
N LEU A 341 4.63 -7.12 -8.96
CA LEU A 341 4.54 -6.81 -7.53
C LEU A 341 5.95 -6.84 -6.95
N CYS A 342 6.28 -5.85 -6.12
CA CYS A 342 7.61 -5.68 -5.56
C CYS A 342 7.52 -5.30 -4.08
N THR A 343 8.59 -5.58 -3.34
CA THR A 343 8.64 -5.30 -1.90
C THR A 343 9.12 -3.90 -1.53
N ASP A 344 9.91 -3.27 -2.41
CA ASP A 344 10.64 -2.01 -2.16
C ASP A 344 11.70 -2.16 -1.07
N ASP A 345 11.30 -2.06 0.19
CA ASP A 345 12.16 -2.10 1.36
C ASP A 345 11.65 -3.13 2.38
N VAL A 346 11.65 -4.42 2.01
CA VAL A 346 11.08 -5.53 2.81
C VAL A 346 11.53 -5.56 4.27
N GLY A 347 12.79 -5.20 4.56
CA GLY A 347 13.35 -5.18 5.90
C GLY A 347 12.80 -4.04 6.76
N VAL A 348 12.40 -2.93 6.15
CA VAL A 348 11.79 -1.78 6.84
C VAL A 348 10.27 -1.91 6.89
N VAL A 349 9.65 -2.29 5.77
CA VAL A 349 8.19 -2.42 5.62
C VAL A 349 7.65 -3.66 6.33
N GLY A 350 8.48 -4.70 6.48
CA GLY A 350 8.09 -5.97 7.10
C GLY A 350 7.02 -6.72 6.30
N SER A 351 7.12 -6.69 4.97
CA SER A 351 6.20 -7.42 4.08
C SER A 351 6.99 -8.14 2.99
N ALA A 352 7.08 -9.46 3.10
CA ALA A 352 7.76 -10.30 2.12
C ALA A 352 6.98 -10.32 0.79
N LEU A 353 7.62 -10.71 -0.30
CA LEU A 353 6.99 -10.68 -1.62
C LEU A 353 5.79 -11.65 -1.67
N SER A 354 5.87 -12.80 -1.03
CA SER A 354 4.72 -13.70 -0.86
C SER A 354 3.52 -13.02 -0.21
N ASN A 355 3.76 -12.14 0.76
CA ASN A 355 2.71 -11.35 1.40
C ASN A 355 2.14 -10.28 0.45
N GLU A 356 2.95 -9.66 -0.41
CA GLU A 356 2.44 -8.72 -1.43
C GLU A 356 1.44 -9.42 -2.40
N TYR A 357 1.74 -10.66 -2.80
CA TYR A 357 0.82 -11.46 -3.60
C TYR A 357 -0.44 -11.86 -2.82
N ALA A 358 -0.29 -12.24 -1.54
CA ALA A 358 -1.41 -12.58 -0.67
C ALA A 358 -2.36 -11.38 -0.50
N LEU A 359 -1.80 -10.19 -0.23
CA LEU A 359 -2.55 -8.94 -0.09
C LEU A 359 -3.30 -8.57 -1.37
N ILE A 360 -2.68 -8.71 -2.54
CA ILE A 360 -3.36 -8.49 -3.82
C ILE A 360 -4.52 -9.47 -4.00
N ALA A 361 -4.30 -10.76 -3.72
CA ALA A 361 -5.34 -11.78 -3.83
C ALA A 361 -6.51 -11.48 -2.88
N GLU A 362 -6.21 -11.12 -1.63
CA GLU A 362 -7.19 -10.77 -0.60
C GLU A 362 -8.04 -9.55 -0.98
N HIS A 363 -7.37 -8.42 -1.24
CA HIS A 363 -8.04 -7.13 -1.31
C HIS A 363 -8.67 -6.83 -2.68
N PHE A 364 -8.29 -7.58 -3.71
CA PHE A 364 -8.83 -7.43 -5.06
C PHE A 364 -9.54 -8.68 -5.58
N GLY A 365 -9.62 -9.75 -4.78
CA GLY A 365 -10.38 -10.96 -5.10
C GLY A 365 -9.83 -11.72 -6.30
N LEU A 366 -8.50 -11.80 -6.44
CA LEU A 366 -7.88 -12.55 -7.54
C LEU A 366 -7.91 -14.04 -7.24
N GLU A 367 -8.34 -14.82 -8.21
CA GLU A 367 -8.25 -16.27 -8.15
C GLU A 367 -6.79 -16.74 -8.30
N PRO A 368 -6.40 -17.92 -7.76
CA PRO A 368 -5.03 -18.42 -7.84
C PRO A 368 -4.45 -18.39 -9.26
N LYS A 369 -5.26 -18.70 -10.27
CA LYS A 369 -4.85 -18.62 -11.69
C LYS A 369 -4.39 -17.22 -12.10
N GLU A 370 -5.15 -16.20 -11.73
CA GLU A 370 -4.80 -14.80 -12.04
C GLU A 370 -3.54 -14.34 -11.31
N VAL A 371 -3.28 -14.89 -10.13
CA VAL A 371 -2.06 -14.62 -9.37
C VAL A 371 -0.82 -15.18 -10.08
N TYR A 372 -0.88 -16.40 -10.62
CA TYR A 372 0.21 -16.96 -11.45
C TYR A 372 0.40 -16.18 -12.76
N GLU A 373 -0.69 -15.75 -13.40
CA GLU A 373 -0.62 -14.89 -14.59
C GLU A 373 0.03 -13.54 -14.27
N LEU A 374 -0.29 -12.94 -13.12
CA LEU A 374 0.35 -11.71 -12.64
C LEU A 374 1.86 -11.93 -12.40
N ALA A 375 2.23 -13.02 -11.72
CA ALA A 375 3.63 -13.37 -11.48
C ALA A 375 4.43 -13.57 -12.78
N ARG A 376 3.79 -14.04 -13.85
CA ARG A 376 4.38 -14.13 -15.18
C ARG A 376 4.46 -12.79 -15.91
N SER A 377 3.48 -11.90 -15.70
CA SER A 377 3.29 -10.72 -16.55
C SER A 377 4.50 -9.77 -16.56
N GLY A 378 5.25 -9.70 -15.47
CA GLY A 378 6.46 -8.89 -15.34
C GLY A 378 7.70 -9.42 -16.06
N ILE A 379 7.72 -10.70 -16.47
CA ILE A 379 8.93 -11.37 -16.97
C ILE A 379 9.47 -10.70 -18.24
N GLU A 380 8.61 -10.24 -19.14
CA GLU A 380 9.04 -9.57 -20.37
C GLU A 380 9.82 -8.27 -20.11
N THR A 381 9.64 -7.70 -18.91
CA THR A 381 10.23 -6.43 -18.51
C THR A 381 11.50 -6.58 -17.67
N ILE A 382 11.93 -7.82 -17.35
CA ILE A 382 13.22 -8.03 -16.70
C ILE A 382 14.37 -7.54 -17.60
N PHE A 383 15.45 -7.13 -16.97
CA PHE A 383 16.68 -6.67 -17.63
C PHE A 383 17.68 -7.81 -17.89
N GLY A 384 17.29 -9.03 -17.54
CA GLY A 384 17.93 -10.27 -17.98
C GLY A 384 17.77 -10.53 -19.48
N ASP A 385 18.52 -11.50 -19.98
CA ASP A 385 18.50 -11.88 -21.39
C ASP A 385 17.27 -12.73 -21.76
N ASP A 386 17.10 -13.02 -23.05
CA ASP A 386 15.94 -13.76 -23.56
C ASP A 386 15.92 -15.22 -23.05
N ASP A 387 17.08 -15.80 -22.76
CA ASP A 387 17.17 -17.15 -22.18
C ASP A 387 16.66 -17.13 -20.72
N GLU A 388 17.01 -16.10 -19.96
CA GLU A 388 16.49 -15.86 -18.62
C GLU A 388 14.97 -15.64 -18.65
N LYS A 389 14.45 -14.83 -19.59
CA LYS A 389 13.00 -14.64 -19.74
C LYS A 389 12.25 -15.93 -20.03
N LEU A 390 12.78 -16.73 -20.96
CA LEU A 390 12.18 -18.01 -21.34
C LEU A 390 12.21 -19.01 -20.17
N LEU A 391 13.34 -19.09 -19.45
CA LEU A 391 13.52 -19.95 -18.29
C LEU A 391 12.46 -19.67 -17.22
N HIS A 392 12.35 -18.41 -16.80
CA HIS A 392 11.43 -18.04 -15.72
C HIS A 392 9.96 -18.14 -16.16
N THR A 393 9.65 -17.83 -17.42
CA THR A 393 8.31 -18.04 -17.98
C THR A 393 7.90 -19.50 -17.90
N THR A 394 8.79 -20.38 -18.36
CA THR A 394 8.55 -21.83 -18.34
C THR A 394 8.41 -22.34 -16.91
N PHE A 395 9.26 -21.89 -15.99
CA PHE A 395 9.24 -22.35 -14.60
C PHE A 395 7.96 -21.92 -13.86
N ILE A 396 7.54 -20.65 -14.02
CA ILE A 396 6.32 -20.14 -13.38
C ILE A 396 5.09 -20.84 -13.97
N MET A 397 5.00 -21.00 -15.30
CA MET A 397 3.84 -21.65 -15.93
C MET A 397 3.74 -23.14 -15.65
N SER A 398 4.86 -23.88 -15.68
CA SER A 398 4.85 -25.31 -15.32
C SER A 398 4.41 -25.55 -13.87
N THR A 399 4.78 -24.66 -12.95
CA THR A 399 4.30 -24.72 -11.56
C THR A 399 2.81 -24.40 -11.46
N ALA A 400 2.32 -23.46 -12.27
CA ALA A 400 0.91 -23.10 -12.34
C ALA A 400 0.04 -24.23 -12.92
N GLU A 401 0.53 -24.94 -13.93
CA GLU A 401 -0.06 -26.17 -14.48
C GLU A 401 -0.20 -27.24 -13.40
N GLU A 402 0.88 -27.53 -12.66
CA GLU A 402 0.90 -28.57 -11.62
C GLU A 402 -0.04 -28.25 -10.45
N LYS A 403 -0.13 -26.97 -10.05
CA LYS A 403 -0.86 -26.56 -8.85
C LYS A 403 -2.29 -26.07 -9.09
N VAL A 404 -2.62 -25.61 -10.29
CA VAL A 404 -3.87 -24.88 -10.58
C VAL A 404 -4.53 -25.28 -11.92
N ASP A 405 -4.07 -26.34 -12.61
CA ASP A 405 -4.63 -26.82 -13.89
C ASP A 405 -4.72 -25.73 -14.99
N ILE A 406 -3.73 -24.82 -15.07
CA ILE A 406 -3.67 -23.77 -16.10
C ILE A 406 -2.99 -24.32 -17.36
N ALA A 407 -3.72 -24.64 -18.43
CA ALA A 407 -3.07 -25.03 -19.70
C ALA A 407 -2.26 -23.87 -20.32
N PRO A 408 -1.08 -24.12 -20.93
CA PRO A 408 -0.27 -23.09 -21.54
C PRO A 408 -0.91 -22.61 -22.85
N GLU A 409 -1.08 -21.30 -23.03
CA GLU A 409 -1.40 -20.74 -24.35
C GLU A 409 -0.19 -20.86 -25.28
N ALA A 410 -0.43 -21.36 -26.49
CA ALA A 410 0.62 -21.59 -27.47
C ALA A 410 1.33 -20.29 -27.86
N VAL A 411 2.64 -20.24 -27.63
CA VAL A 411 3.52 -19.19 -28.16
C VAL A 411 3.50 -19.30 -29.70
N VAL A 412 2.77 -18.40 -30.36
CA VAL A 412 2.75 -18.33 -31.83
C VAL A 412 4.03 -17.64 -32.29
N SER A 413 5.02 -18.43 -32.69
CA SER A 413 6.18 -17.95 -33.45
C SER A 413 5.72 -17.57 -34.86
N SER A 414 5.70 -16.27 -35.18
CA SER A 414 5.45 -15.78 -36.52
C SER A 414 6.70 -15.91 -37.39
N GLU A 415 6.86 -17.06 -38.04
CA GLU A 415 7.64 -17.16 -39.27
C GLU A 415 6.72 -17.67 -40.38
N GLU A 416 6.17 -16.76 -41.20
CA GLU A 416 5.65 -17.15 -42.51
C GLU A 416 6.24 -16.29 -43.62
N LYS A 417 6.96 -17.01 -44.48
CA LYS A 417 7.68 -16.56 -45.66
C LYS A 417 6.68 -16.36 -46.80
N LYS A 418 6.63 -15.14 -47.33
CA LYS A 418 5.90 -14.75 -48.54
C LYS A 418 6.15 -15.71 -49.70
N THR A 419 5.08 -16.25 -50.27
CA THR A 419 5.02 -16.63 -51.68
C THR A 419 3.66 -16.25 -52.26
N VAL A 420 3.69 -15.61 -53.43
CA VAL A 420 2.59 -14.85 -54.06
C VAL A 420 2.04 -15.63 -55.26
N GLU A 421 0.72 -15.86 -55.23
CA GLU A 421 -0.28 -15.93 -56.35
C GLU A 421 -0.20 -17.02 -57.46
N PRO A 422 -1.28 -17.28 -58.27
CA PRO A 422 -2.51 -16.49 -58.45
C PRO A 422 -3.88 -17.24 -58.54
N THR A 423 -4.94 -16.44 -58.30
CA THR A 423 -6.33 -16.38 -58.84
C THR A 423 -7.12 -17.62 -59.30
N THR A 424 -8.39 -17.69 -58.88
CA THR A 424 -9.59 -17.70 -59.76
C THR A 424 -10.88 -17.35 -59.00
N GLU A 425 -11.71 -16.51 -59.62
CA GLU A 425 -13.07 -16.10 -59.23
C GLU A 425 -14.10 -17.23 -59.31
N ALA A 426 -15.16 -17.19 -58.48
CA ALA A 426 -16.52 -16.83 -58.90
C ALA A 426 -17.67 -17.48 -58.08
N THR A 427 -18.62 -16.62 -57.71
CA THR A 427 -20.10 -16.79 -57.65
C THR A 427 -20.82 -17.59 -56.53
N SER A 428 -21.51 -16.81 -55.69
CA SER A 428 -22.94 -16.83 -55.29
C SER A 428 -23.60 -18.11 -54.74
N THR A 429 -24.24 -18.01 -53.56
CA THR A 429 -25.71 -17.93 -53.39
C THR A 429 -26.10 -17.63 -51.92
N GLU A 430 -27.16 -16.84 -51.75
CA GLU A 430 -27.89 -16.55 -50.50
C GLU A 430 -28.50 -17.80 -49.86
N GLU A 431 -28.63 -17.80 -48.52
CA GLU A 431 -29.94 -17.91 -47.83
C GLU A 431 -29.80 -17.54 -46.34
N ALA A 432 -30.78 -16.77 -45.86
CA ALA A 432 -30.91 -16.27 -44.49
C ALA A 432 -31.67 -17.26 -43.59
N LYS A 433 -31.42 -17.27 -42.27
CA LYS A 433 -32.43 -17.11 -41.19
C LYS A 433 -31.84 -17.16 -39.77
N VAL A 434 -31.98 -16.02 -39.08
CA VAL A 434 -32.39 -15.78 -37.69
C VAL A 434 -32.52 -16.97 -36.73
N GLU A 435 -31.82 -16.94 -35.59
CA GLU A 435 -32.42 -17.02 -34.23
C GLU A 435 -31.38 -16.74 -33.12
N THR A 436 -31.69 -15.76 -32.28
CA THR A 436 -31.07 -15.43 -30.98
C THR A 436 -31.67 -16.28 -29.86
N PRO A 437 -30.94 -16.48 -28.75
CA PRO A 437 -31.58 -16.25 -27.47
C PRO A 437 -30.73 -15.38 -26.52
N THR A 438 -31.42 -14.35 -26.03
CA THR A 438 -31.09 -13.48 -24.90
C THR A 438 -31.18 -14.26 -23.58
N VAL A 439 -30.17 -14.15 -22.71
CA VAL A 439 -30.30 -14.49 -21.28
C VAL A 439 -29.71 -13.34 -20.46
N ALA A 440 -30.54 -12.77 -19.60
CA ALA A 440 -30.23 -11.69 -18.66
C ALA A 440 -29.61 -12.23 -17.35
N PRO A 441 -28.82 -11.44 -16.61
CA PRO A 441 -28.29 -11.84 -15.30
C PRO A 441 -29.23 -11.46 -14.15
N THR A 442 -29.41 -12.40 -13.23
CA THR A 442 -30.21 -12.27 -12.01
C THR A 442 -29.38 -11.64 -10.88
N SER A 443 -30.03 -10.75 -10.12
CA SER A 443 -29.52 -9.98 -8.98
C SER A 443 -29.33 -10.81 -7.71
N VAL A 444 -28.19 -10.63 -7.04
CA VAL A 444 -27.92 -11.14 -5.67
C VAL A 444 -27.76 -9.92 -4.75
N VAL A 445 -28.86 -9.42 -4.17
CA VAL A 445 -28.84 -8.47 -3.04
C VAL A 445 -30.08 -8.69 -2.17
N GLU A 446 -30.16 -9.85 -1.52
CA GLU A 446 -31.14 -10.14 -0.45
C GLU A 446 -30.50 -11.12 0.55
N SER A 447 -29.50 -10.66 1.32
CA SER A 447 -29.02 -11.42 2.48
C SER A 447 -28.35 -10.56 3.56
N ALA A 448 -28.82 -9.33 3.79
CA ALA A 448 -28.25 -8.44 4.82
C ALA A 448 -29.28 -7.89 5.82
N THR A 449 -30.53 -8.34 5.76
CA THR A 449 -31.60 -7.86 6.66
C THR A 449 -31.77 -8.70 7.93
N ASP A 450 -31.29 -9.94 7.96
CA ASP A 450 -31.55 -10.86 9.09
C ASP A 450 -30.43 -10.88 10.16
N ALA A 451 -29.23 -10.39 9.86
CA ALA A 451 -28.13 -10.33 10.83
C ALA A 451 -28.25 -9.16 11.84
N ALA A 452 -29.02 -8.12 11.51
CA ALA A 452 -29.14 -6.91 12.33
C ALA A 452 -30.10 -7.05 13.53
N ALA A 453 -30.98 -8.06 13.53
CA ALA A 453 -31.98 -8.25 14.59
C ALA A 453 -31.46 -9.07 15.79
N THR A 454 -30.42 -9.88 15.62
CA THR A 454 -29.96 -10.85 16.64
C THR A 454 -28.82 -10.33 17.53
N ALA A 455 -28.08 -9.30 17.10
CA ALA A 455 -27.00 -8.70 17.89
C ALA A 455 -27.48 -7.71 18.98
N ALA A 456 -28.76 -7.34 18.98
CA ALA A 456 -29.33 -6.31 19.86
C ALA A 456 -29.72 -6.79 21.28
N SER A 457 -29.45 -8.05 21.65
CA SER A 457 -29.87 -8.63 22.94
C SER A 457 -28.77 -8.78 24.00
N THR A 458 -27.49 -8.47 23.71
CA THR A 458 -26.39 -8.86 24.63
C THR A 458 -25.42 -7.76 25.03
N VAL A 459 -25.76 -6.48 24.84
CA VAL A 459 -24.95 -5.35 25.34
C VAL A 459 -25.82 -4.29 26.03
N THR A 460 -26.46 -4.68 27.14
CA THR A 460 -27.21 -3.74 28.03
C THR A 460 -26.81 -3.90 29.49
N ALA A 461 -25.50 -4.00 29.79
CA ALA A 461 -25.04 -4.09 31.18
C ALA A 461 -23.67 -3.43 31.50
N ALA A 462 -23.09 -2.64 30.61
CA ALA A 462 -21.78 -1.98 30.87
C ALA A 462 -21.74 -0.48 30.55
N ALA A 463 -22.90 0.20 30.55
CA ALA A 463 -23.01 1.64 30.30
C ALA A 463 -23.48 2.39 31.55
N THR A 464 -22.71 2.30 32.64
CA THR A 464 -22.86 3.14 33.84
C THR A 464 -21.52 3.23 34.55
N ASN A 465 -20.57 3.92 33.93
CA ASN A 465 -19.47 4.65 34.58
C ASN A 465 -18.54 5.14 33.47
N MET A 466 -18.59 6.44 33.19
CA MET A 466 -17.56 7.31 32.60
C MET A 466 -18.26 8.65 32.34
N GLN A 467 -18.73 9.26 33.42
CA GLN A 467 -18.83 10.71 33.49
C GLN A 467 -17.65 11.16 34.35
N ASP A 468 -17.02 12.23 33.88
CA ASP A 468 -15.86 12.96 34.42
C ASP A 468 -14.47 12.54 33.96
N SER A 469 -13.79 13.57 33.44
CA SER A 469 -12.40 13.68 32.99
C SER A 469 -12.11 13.32 31.53
N VAL A 470 -12.16 14.34 30.67
CA VAL A 470 -11.03 14.94 29.91
C VAL A 470 -11.66 15.79 28.78
N PHE A 471 -11.87 17.09 29.04
CA PHE A 471 -12.22 18.08 28.00
C PHE A 471 -11.37 19.34 28.21
N SER A 472 -10.19 19.38 27.57
CA SER A 472 -9.43 20.61 27.38
C SER A 472 -8.50 20.48 26.17
N MET A 473 -9.06 20.61 24.97
CA MET A 473 -8.30 20.95 23.74
C MET A 473 -9.15 21.77 22.76
N PHE A 474 -9.99 22.69 23.27
CA PHE A 474 -10.64 23.71 22.45
C PHE A 474 -10.58 25.09 23.14
N GLY A 475 -9.42 25.74 23.02
CA GLY A 475 -9.23 27.20 23.11
C GLY A 475 -9.50 27.90 24.46
N GLY A 476 -8.43 28.38 25.11
CA GLY A 476 -8.55 29.39 26.17
C GLY A 476 -7.34 29.54 27.09
N GLY A 477 -6.20 30.01 26.57
CA GLY A 477 -5.07 30.41 27.41
C GLY A 477 -5.38 31.70 28.18
N ALA A 478 -5.36 31.63 29.51
CA ALA A 478 -5.55 32.78 30.39
C ALA A 478 -4.27 33.63 30.55
N LYS A 479 -4.46 34.93 30.33
CA LYS A 479 -3.72 36.14 30.73
C LYS A 479 -2.46 35.99 31.61
N LYS A 480 -1.37 36.64 31.15
CA LYS A 480 -0.43 37.39 32.00
C LYS A 480 -0.46 38.88 31.61
N GLU A 481 -0.32 39.73 32.62
CA GLU A 481 -0.52 41.18 32.60
C GLU A 481 0.52 41.99 31.81
N LYS A 482 0.07 43.20 31.45
CA LYS A 482 0.65 44.26 30.61
C LYS A 482 1.92 44.94 31.18
N VAL A 483 2.73 45.48 30.26
CA VAL A 483 3.18 46.88 30.28
C VAL A 483 2.95 47.49 28.88
N GLU A 484 2.50 48.75 28.87
CA GLU A 484 1.90 49.57 27.78
C GLU A 484 2.95 50.12 26.80
N ASP A 485 2.66 50.48 25.53
CA ASP A 485 1.85 51.61 25.02
C ASP A 485 1.40 51.34 23.56
N GLU A 486 0.11 51.53 23.21
CA GLU A 486 -0.49 52.64 22.40
C GLU A 486 -0.03 52.67 20.92
N ASP A 487 -0.86 52.70 19.87
CA ASP A 487 -2.26 53.08 19.66
C ASP A 487 -2.81 52.40 18.37
N ARG A 488 -4.15 52.43 18.26
CA ARG A 488 -5.12 51.98 17.23
C ARG A 488 -4.68 52.10 15.75
N GLY A 489 -5.23 51.35 14.80
CA GLY A 489 -6.51 50.64 14.78
C GLY A 489 -6.69 49.77 13.53
N ASP A 490 -7.65 48.86 13.67
CA ASP A 490 -8.13 47.88 12.69
C ASP A 490 -9.07 48.54 11.66
N ASN A 491 -8.92 48.20 10.38
CA ASN A 491 -10.06 48.06 9.47
C ASN A 491 -9.73 47.14 8.28
N SER A 492 -10.20 45.91 8.37
CA SER A 492 -10.92 45.15 7.32
C SER A 492 -11.09 45.82 5.93
N GLY A 493 -10.70 45.11 4.87
CA GLY A 493 -11.19 45.39 3.51
C GLY A 493 -10.56 44.50 2.43
N SER A 494 -11.36 43.64 1.80
CA SER A 494 -10.97 42.75 0.71
C SER A 494 -10.76 43.45 -0.64
N ALA A 495 -9.94 42.80 -1.48
CA ALA A 495 -10.04 42.71 -2.93
C ALA A 495 -9.75 43.95 -3.81
N LYS A 496 -8.77 43.73 -4.72
CA LYS A 496 -8.87 44.09 -6.14
C LYS A 496 -9.27 45.54 -6.44
N ALA A 497 -8.43 46.49 -6.03
CA ALA A 497 -8.42 47.85 -6.59
C ALA A 497 -7.08 48.54 -6.32
N GLN A 498 -6.01 48.13 -7.01
CA GLN A 498 -4.78 48.93 -7.15
C GLN A 498 -3.86 48.34 -8.23
N LYS A 499 -4.34 48.34 -9.47
CA LYS A 499 -3.46 48.44 -10.64
C LYS A 499 -4.20 49.15 -11.78
N ALA A 500 -4.72 50.33 -11.45
CA ALA A 500 -5.24 51.31 -12.39
C ALA A 500 -4.84 52.69 -11.86
N ALA A 501 -3.60 53.11 -12.14
CA ALA A 501 -3.11 54.49 -12.13
C ALA A 501 -1.57 54.49 -12.16
N ALA A 502 -0.99 54.22 -13.33
CA ALA A 502 0.37 54.66 -13.68
C ALA A 502 0.46 54.69 -15.21
N ALA A 503 -0.14 55.70 -15.82
CA ALA A 503 0.10 56.08 -17.21
C ALA A 503 0.64 57.52 -17.20
N GLY A 504 1.79 57.73 -17.83
CA GLY A 504 2.50 59.01 -17.92
C GLY A 504 3.83 58.90 -18.66
N GLU A 505 3.74 58.67 -19.97
CA GLU A 505 4.57 59.16 -21.10
C GLU A 505 6.12 59.08 -21.07
N ASN A 506 6.69 58.27 -21.96
CA ASN A 506 7.65 58.71 -22.99
C ASN A 506 7.68 57.70 -24.18
N PRO A 507 7.86 58.15 -25.44
CA PRO A 507 7.60 57.34 -26.65
C PRO A 507 8.86 56.69 -27.25
N GLU A 508 8.63 55.75 -28.17
CA GLU A 508 9.58 55.09 -29.10
C GLU A 508 10.31 53.84 -28.57
N ASP A 509 9.74 52.65 -28.87
CA ASP A 509 10.45 51.57 -29.58
C ASP A 509 9.48 50.43 -29.98
N GLU A 510 9.57 50.01 -31.24
CA GLU A 510 8.71 49.04 -31.91
C GLU A 510 9.09 47.56 -31.64
N ALA A 511 8.09 46.65 -31.60
CA ALA A 511 8.17 45.31 -32.18
C ALA A 511 6.75 44.72 -32.37
N PRO A 512 6.47 43.94 -33.45
CA PRO A 512 5.11 43.59 -33.86
C PRO A 512 4.43 42.55 -32.95
N GLU A 513 3.11 42.70 -32.79
CA GLU A 513 2.22 41.71 -32.17
C GLU A 513 2.27 40.38 -32.95
N SER A 514 2.58 39.28 -32.26
CA SER A 514 2.39 37.93 -32.79
C SER A 514 0.91 37.58 -32.79
N GLU A 515 0.43 37.07 -33.92
CA GLU A 515 -0.97 36.69 -34.17
C GLU A 515 -1.54 35.77 -33.08
N ASP A 516 -2.67 36.18 -32.51
CA ASP A 516 -3.46 35.38 -31.56
C ASP A 516 -4.03 34.15 -32.30
N VAL A 517 -3.41 32.99 -32.10
CA VAL A 517 -3.92 31.73 -32.66
C VAL A 517 -5.09 31.24 -31.81
N HIS A 518 -6.30 31.55 -32.27
CA HIS A 518 -7.55 31.03 -31.71
C HIS A 518 -7.80 29.59 -32.19
N PHE A 519 -7.82 28.63 -31.28
CA PHE A 519 -8.24 27.26 -31.57
C PHE A 519 -9.65 27.03 -31.02
N GLU A 520 -10.62 26.77 -31.90
CA GLU A 520 -11.89 26.18 -31.50
C GLU A 520 -11.72 24.67 -31.30
N PRO A 521 -12.14 24.11 -30.16
CA PRO A 521 -12.05 22.67 -29.92
C PRO A 521 -13.04 21.92 -30.83
N VAL A 522 -12.51 21.20 -31.81
CA VAL A 522 -13.28 20.31 -32.70
C VAL A 522 -13.48 18.93 -32.06
N ILE A 523 -13.97 18.87 -30.82
CA ILE A 523 -14.62 17.66 -30.29
C ILE A 523 -15.74 18.10 -29.35
N HIS A 524 -16.99 17.93 -29.82
CA HIS A 524 -18.13 17.98 -28.93
C HIS A 524 -18.18 16.63 -28.20
N LEU A 525 -17.83 16.64 -26.90
CA LEU A 525 -18.04 15.51 -25.98
C LEU A 525 -19.53 15.15 -26.01
N THR A 526 -19.88 14.15 -26.81
CA THR A 526 -21.27 13.77 -27.07
C THR A 526 -21.81 12.81 -26.04
N ASP A 527 -20.94 12.20 -25.21
CA ASP A 527 -21.38 11.22 -24.22
C ASP A 527 -21.01 11.66 -22.80
N LYS A 528 -21.97 12.31 -22.14
CA LYS A 528 -22.01 12.36 -20.67
C LYS A 528 -22.21 10.93 -20.17
N VAL A 529 -21.17 10.33 -19.62
CA VAL A 529 -21.35 9.10 -18.83
C VAL A 529 -22.15 9.47 -17.58
N GLU A 530 -23.42 9.09 -17.55
CA GLU A 530 -24.27 9.23 -16.37
C GLU A 530 -23.75 8.32 -15.25
N VAL A 531 -23.01 8.90 -14.31
CA VAL A 531 -22.56 8.22 -13.10
C VAL A 531 -23.78 8.06 -12.17
N LYS A 532 -24.33 6.85 -12.11
CA LYS A 532 -25.41 6.52 -11.18
C LYS A 532 -24.88 6.48 -9.75
N THR A 533 -25.26 7.46 -8.93
CA THR A 533 -24.76 7.61 -7.55
C THR A 533 -25.43 6.69 -6.54
N GLY A 534 -26.43 5.92 -6.96
CA GLY A 534 -27.31 5.17 -6.06
C GLY A 534 -28.27 6.05 -5.24
N GLU A 535 -28.21 7.38 -5.42
CA GLU A 535 -29.05 8.37 -4.72
C GLU A 535 -30.27 8.80 -5.57
N GLU A 536 -30.43 8.25 -6.78
CA GLU A 536 -31.45 8.66 -7.77
C GLU A 536 -32.90 8.38 -7.30
N VAL A 537 -33.05 7.39 -6.42
CA VAL A 537 -34.32 7.02 -5.78
C VAL A 537 -34.54 7.70 -4.43
N GLU A 538 -33.70 8.67 -4.07
CA GLU A 538 -33.75 9.38 -2.80
C GLU A 538 -34.05 10.88 -3.00
N GLU A 539 -34.81 11.46 -2.07
CA GLU A 539 -35.13 12.89 -2.03
C GLU A 539 -34.26 13.58 -0.98
N GLN A 540 -33.57 14.65 -1.37
CA GLN A 540 -32.77 15.44 -0.44
C GLN A 540 -33.67 16.37 0.38
N THR A 541 -33.86 16.06 1.67
CA THR A 541 -34.69 16.84 2.60
C THR A 541 -33.91 17.92 3.34
N PHE A 542 -32.59 17.79 3.41
CA PHE A 542 -31.68 18.77 4.01
C PHE A 542 -30.34 18.78 3.29
N LYS A 543 -29.72 19.96 3.17
CA LYS A 543 -28.35 20.14 2.67
C LYS A 543 -27.72 21.35 3.34
N MET A 544 -26.53 21.17 3.93
CA MET A 544 -25.81 22.27 4.57
C MET A 544 -24.31 22.02 4.55
N ARG A 545 -23.53 23.10 4.43
CA ARG A 545 -22.08 23.05 4.54
C ARG A 545 -21.65 22.78 5.98
N ALA A 546 -20.79 21.79 6.18
CA ALA A 546 -20.29 21.42 7.49
C ALA A 546 -18.86 20.88 7.46
N LYS A 547 -18.27 20.77 8.65
CA LYS A 547 -17.03 20.02 8.92
C LYS A 547 -17.34 18.90 9.92
N LEU A 548 -16.97 17.68 9.57
CA LEU A 548 -17.21 16.46 10.34
C LEU A 548 -15.93 15.99 11.01
N PHE A 549 -16.05 15.50 12.24
CA PHE A 549 -14.98 14.92 13.04
C PHE A 549 -15.44 13.55 13.56
N LYS A 550 -14.49 12.61 13.67
CA LYS A 550 -14.67 11.30 14.31
C LYS A 550 -13.87 11.27 15.60
N PHE A 551 -14.46 10.75 16.67
CA PHE A 551 -13.76 10.54 17.93
C PHE A 551 -12.97 9.22 17.87
N ILE A 552 -11.69 9.27 18.22
CA ILE A 552 -10.82 8.10 18.31
C ILE A 552 -10.69 7.73 19.79
N ARG A 553 -11.22 6.56 20.17
CA ARG A 553 -11.28 6.13 21.57
C ARG A 553 -9.90 5.86 22.16
N ASP A 554 -9.00 5.27 21.37
CA ASP A 554 -7.67 4.86 21.83
C ASP A 554 -6.78 6.06 22.17
N SER A 555 -6.88 7.14 21.39
CA SER A 555 -6.14 8.39 21.64
C SER A 555 -6.95 9.47 22.37
N ASN A 556 -8.23 9.20 22.68
CA ASN A 556 -9.14 10.13 23.35
C ASN A 556 -9.21 11.52 22.67
N GLU A 557 -9.19 11.54 21.32
CA GLU A 557 -9.08 12.78 20.55
C GLU A 557 -10.10 12.86 19.39
N TRP A 558 -10.37 14.09 18.93
CA TRP A 558 -11.20 14.35 17.75
C TRP A 558 -10.33 14.52 16.51
N LYS A 559 -10.51 13.66 15.49
CA LYS A 559 -9.85 13.80 14.18
C LYS A 559 -10.82 14.34 13.14
N GLU A 560 -10.36 15.27 12.30
CA GLU A 560 -11.15 15.77 11.17
C GLU A 560 -11.39 14.63 10.18
N ARG A 561 -12.67 14.37 9.90
CA ARG A 561 -13.13 13.29 9.02
C ARG A 561 -13.48 13.81 7.63
N GLY A 562 -13.85 15.09 7.50
CA GLY A 562 -14.09 15.72 6.20
C GLY A 562 -14.80 17.06 6.27
N THR A 563 -14.62 17.88 5.24
CA THR A 563 -15.37 19.13 5.03
C THR A 563 -16.16 19.00 3.73
N GLY A 564 -17.44 19.41 3.73
CA GLY A 564 -18.32 19.29 2.58
C GLY A 564 -19.79 19.53 2.92
N ASP A 565 -20.69 19.13 2.02
CA ASP A 565 -22.13 19.25 2.24
C ASP A 565 -22.68 18.00 2.93
N VAL A 566 -23.21 18.15 4.14
CA VAL A 566 -24.01 17.11 4.79
C VAL A 566 -25.42 17.15 4.23
N ARG A 567 -25.95 15.98 3.87
CA ARG A 567 -27.29 15.80 3.31
C ARG A 567 -28.08 14.79 4.11
N LEU A 568 -29.37 15.04 4.27
CA LEU A 568 -30.33 14.03 4.69
C LEU A 568 -31.11 13.61 3.44
N LEU A 569 -31.04 12.32 3.13
CA LEU A 569 -31.61 11.71 1.93
C LEU A 569 -32.71 10.74 2.34
N LYS A 570 -33.94 10.99 1.90
CA LYS A 570 -35.12 10.17 2.18
C LYS A 570 -35.41 9.25 0.99
N HIS A 571 -35.38 7.95 1.20
CA HIS A 571 -35.64 6.99 0.14
C HIS A 571 -37.11 7.00 -0.29
N ARG A 572 -37.40 7.03 -1.60
CA ARG A 572 -38.78 7.19 -2.10
C ARG A 572 -39.68 5.98 -1.81
N GLU A 573 -39.13 4.78 -1.79
CA GLU A 573 -39.91 3.55 -1.57
C GLU A 573 -40.13 3.25 -0.08
N ASN A 574 -39.06 3.00 0.68
CA ASN A 574 -39.16 2.65 2.10
C ASN A 574 -39.33 3.87 3.04
N SER A 575 -39.27 5.10 2.52
CA SER A 575 -39.40 6.36 3.27
C SER A 575 -38.37 6.60 4.38
N LYS A 576 -37.35 5.74 4.51
CA LYS A 576 -36.29 5.90 5.53
C LYS A 576 -35.31 6.99 5.11
N THR A 577 -34.89 7.80 6.07
CA THR A 577 -33.92 8.87 5.87
C THR A 577 -32.53 8.47 6.36
N ARG A 578 -31.50 8.70 5.54
CA ARG A 578 -30.08 8.52 5.90
C ARG A 578 -29.32 9.84 5.83
N LEU A 579 -28.25 9.93 6.61
CA LEU A 579 -27.28 11.01 6.56
C LEU A 579 -26.14 10.61 5.62
N VAL A 580 -25.84 11.46 4.64
CA VAL A 580 -24.70 11.30 3.74
C VAL A 580 -23.90 12.60 3.70
N MET A 581 -22.60 12.52 3.93
CA MET A 581 -21.68 13.64 3.74
C MET A 581 -20.54 13.22 2.83
N ARG A 582 -20.19 14.06 1.86
CA ARG A 582 -19.05 13.85 0.96
C ARG A 582 -18.01 14.94 1.17
N ARG A 583 -16.74 14.59 1.03
CA ARG A 583 -15.63 15.55 1.13
C ARG A 583 -15.56 16.43 -0.11
N ASP A 584 -15.18 17.69 0.08
CA ASP A 584 -14.82 18.58 -1.02
C ASP A 584 -13.69 18.00 -1.85
N LYS A 585 -13.69 18.35 -3.14
CA LYS A 585 -12.69 17.96 -4.15
C LYS A 585 -12.69 16.47 -4.49
N THR A 586 -12.68 15.58 -3.48
CA THR A 586 -12.62 14.13 -3.70
C THR A 586 -13.98 13.47 -3.89
N LEU A 587 -15.07 14.10 -3.43
CA LEU A 587 -16.44 13.56 -3.44
C LEU A 587 -16.60 12.20 -2.74
N LYS A 588 -15.55 11.70 -2.05
CA LYS A 588 -15.59 10.49 -1.21
C LYS A 588 -16.57 10.71 -0.06
N VAL A 589 -17.35 9.67 0.25
CA VAL A 589 -18.29 9.67 1.37
C VAL A 589 -17.50 9.62 2.69
N CYS A 590 -17.85 10.47 3.65
CA CYS A 590 -17.18 10.51 4.97
C CYS A 590 -18.14 10.32 6.16
N ALA A 591 -19.44 10.23 5.89
CA ALA A 591 -20.48 9.69 6.77
C ALA A 591 -21.59 9.12 5.89
N ASN A 592 -22.09 7.93 6.25
CA ASN A 592 -23.20 7.25 5.58
C ASN A 592 -23.89 6.30 6.57
N HIS A 593 -25.00 6.73 7.15
CA HIS A 593 -25.78 5.90 8.08
C HIS A 593 -27.26 6.33 8.07
N TYR A 594 -28.15 5.40 8.40
CA TYR A 594 -29.54 5.74 8.68
C TYR A 594 -29.66 6.60 9.93
N VAL A 595 -30.59 7.54 9.93
CA VAL A 595 -30.93 8.31 11.15
C VAL A 595 -31.87 7.46 12.01
N VAL A 596 -31.35 6.78 13.03
CA VAL A 596 -32.16 5.84 13.84
C VAL A 596 -32.69 6.49 15.14
N PRO A 597 -33.81 6.00 15.72
CA PRO A 597 -34.44 6.57 16.91
C PRO A 597 -33.52 6.66 18.13
N GLU A 598 -32.53 5.77 18.23
CA GLU A 598 -31.63 5.67 19.37
C GLU A 598 -30.51 6.73 19.34
N MET A 599 -30.32 7.43 18.22
CA MET A 599 -29.26 8.44 18.08
C MET A 599 -29.56 9.69 18.91
N LYS A 600 -28.72 10.01 19.89
CA LYS A 600 -28.89 11.23 20.70
C LYS A 600 -27.96 12.34 20.22
N LEU A 601 -28.52 13.42 19.65
CA LEU A 601 -27.76 14.66 19.44
C LEU A 601 -27.51 15.35 20.77
N SER A 602 -26.23 15.52 21.12
CA SER A 602 -25.77 16.28 22.27
C SER A 602 -24.98 17.52 21.84
N PRO A 603 -25.06 18.63 22.59
CA PRO A 603 -24.22 19.80 22.31
C PRO A 603 -22.75 19.44 22.56
N ASN A 604 -21.85 19.93 21.70
CA ASN A 604 -20.41 19.79 21.94
C ASN A 604 -19.96 20.81 23.01
N VAL A 605 -19.26 20.36 24.05
CA VAL A 605 -18.86 21.23 25.17
C VAL A 605 -17.99 22.39 24.66
N GLY A 606 -18.40 23.62 24.96
CA GLY A 606 -17.70 24.83 24.51
C GLY A 606 -18.00 25.27 23.07
N SER A 607 -19.00 24.71 22.40
CA SER A 607 -19.44 25.15 21.06
C SER A 607 -20.96 25.22 20.93
N ASP A 608 -21.46 26.39 20.50
CA ASP A 608 -22.86 26.64 20.14
C ASP A 608 -23.20 26.30 18.67
N ARG A 609 -22.18 25.88 17.91
CA ARG A 609 -22.23 25.60 16.47
C ARG A 609 -21.89 24.17 16.10
N SER A 610 -21.88 23.26 17.08
CA SER A 610 -21.51 21.85 16.86
C SER A 610 -22.42 20.88 17.62
N TRP A 611 -22.71 19.74 16.99
CA TRP A 611 -23.49 18.64 17.57
C TRP A 611 -22.69 17.34 17.54
N VAL A 612 -22.93 16.48 18.54
CA VAL A 612 -22.29 15.17 18.70
C VAL A 612 -23.36 14.08 18.74
N TRP A 613 -23.11 12.94 18.10
CA TRP A 613 -23.98 11.75 18.19
C TRP A 613 -23.18 10.47 17.96
N ASN A 614 -23.76 9.33 18.32
CA ASN A 614 -23.22 8.01 18.04
C ASN A 614 -24.01 7.37 16.90
N ALA A 615 -23.32 6.87 15.88
CA ALA A 615 -23.87 6.03 14.84
C ALA A 615 -23.39 4.59 15.07
N ALA A 616 -24.30 3.64 15.26
CA ALA A 616 -23.94 2.24 15.55
C ALA A 616 -23.46 1.47 14.31
N ALA A 617 -23.87 1.91 13.11
CA ALA A 617 -23.57 1.29 11.84
C ALA A 617 -23.42 2.37 10.75
N ASP A 618 -22.25 2.99 10.71
CA ASP A 618 -21.86 3.87 9.60
C ASP A 618 -21.05 3.07 8.57
N VAL A 619 -21.42 3.19 7.30
CA VAL A 619 -20.83 2.44 6.18
C VAL A 619 -20.05 3.36 5.24
N SER A 620 -19.55 4.51 5.74
CA SER A 620 -18.79 5.46 4.91
C SER A 620 -17.47 4.90 4.40
N GLU A 621 -16.93 3.86 5.06
CA GLU A 621 -15.66 3.18 4.71
C GLU A 621 -15.91 1.71 4.32
N GLY A 622 -17.12 1.36 3.86
CA GLY A 622 -17.48 0.02 3.42
C GLY A 622 -18.25 -0.78 4.47
N GLU A 623 -17.57 -1.28 5.49
CA GLU A 623 -18.20 -2.06 6.56
C GLU A 623 -18.91 -1.18 7.60
N ALA A 624 -19.91 -1.75 8.28
CA ALA A 624 -20.68 -1.04 9.30
C ALA A 624 -19.85 -0.87 10.59
N GLU A 625 -19.46 0.36 10.89
CA GLU A 625 -18.68 0.71 12.08
C GLU A 625 -19.51 1.50 13.10
N ALA A 626 -19.30 1.23 14.40
CA ALA A 626 -19.81 2.07 15.47
C ALA A 626 -18.91 3.30 15.67
N VAL A 627 -19.42 4.49 15.34
CA VAL A 627 -18.68 5.75 15.34
C VAL A 627 -19.33 6.83 16.17
N THR A 628 -18.53 7.64 16.85
CA THR A 628 -18.97 8.88 17.50
C THR A 628 -18.56 10.06 16.62
N PHE A 629 -19.55 10.79 16.10
CA PHE A 629 -19.34 11.94 15.23
C PHE A 629 -19.54 13.25 15.97
N ALA A 630 -18.76 14.27 15.61
CA ALA A 630 -19.06 15.66 15.86
C ALA A 630 -19.14 16.41 14.53
N ILE A 631 -20.18 17.22 14.34
CA ILE A 631 -20.35 18.04 13.15
C ILE A 631 -20.37 19.52 13.55
N ARG A 632 -19.65 20.36 12.82
CA ARG A 632 -19.53 21.79 13.05
C ARG A 632 -20.02 22.58 11.85
N PHE A 633 -20.82 23.61 12.11
CA PHE A 633 -21.37 24.52 11.12
C PHE A 633 -20.74 25.92 11.20
N ALA A 634 -21.00 26.75 10.20
CA ALA A 634 -20.48 28.11 10.11
C ALA A 634 -20.89 28.98 11.33
N ASN A 635 -22.15 28.86 11.76
CA ASN A 635 -22.75 29.62 12.85
C ASN A 635 -23.77 28.76 13.64
N SER A 636 -24.25 29.28 14.77
CA SER A 636 -25.20 28.56 15.65
C SER A 636 -26.57 28.35 14.98
N GLU A 637 -27.02 29.29 14.13
CA GLU A 637 -28.27 29.16 13.38
C GLU A 637 -28.27 27.92 12.46
N ASN A 638 -27.23 27.76 11.65
CA ASN A 638 -27.07 26.59 10.77
C ASN A 638 -26.98 25.29 11.57
N ALA A 639 -26.34 25.32 12.75
CA ALA A 639 -26.28 24.15 13.62
C ALA A 639 -27.67 23.79 14.15
N ASN A 640 -28.50 24.77 14.53
CA ASN A 640 -29.86 24.53 14.98
C ASN A 640 -30.77 24.03 13.84
N LEU A 641 -30.63 24.57 12.62
CA LEU A 641 -31.34 24.06 11.44
C LEU A 641 -31.01 22.58 11.16
N PHE A 642 -29.73 22.20 11.27
CA PHE A 642 -29.35 20.78 11.16
C PHE A 642 -29.98 19.93 12.25
N LYS A 643 -29.95 20.39 13.51
CA LYS A 643 -30.57 19.67 14.62
C LYS A 643 -32.06 19.46 14.40
N GLU A 644 -32.79 20.49 13.98
CA GLU A 644 -34.22 20.39 13.69
C GLU A 644 -34.50 19.37 12.58
N ALA A 645 -33.73 19.43 11.49
CA ALA A 645 -33.85 18.47 10.39
C ALA A 645 -33.51 17.03 10.80
N PHE A 646 -32.45 16.85 11.60
CA PHE A 646 -32.03 15.54 12.10
C PHE A 646 -33.08 14.93 13.04
N ILE A 647 -33.60 15.71 14.00
CA ILE A 647 -34.64 15.24 14.94
C ILE A 647 -35.94 14.92 14.18
N LYS A 648 -36.30 15.73 13.18
CA LYS A 648 -37.45 15.42 12.31
C LYS A 648 -37.25 14.09 11.57
N ALA A 649 -36.10 13.89 10.95
CA ALA A 649 -35.76 12.64 10.26
C ALA A 649 -35.77 11.44 11.22
N GLN A 650 -35.28 11.61 12.44
CA GLN A 650 -35.31 10.60 13.50
C GLN A 650 -36.74 10.19 13.87
N GLN A 651 -37.63 11.16 14.10
CA GLN A 651 -39.04 10.90 14.42
C GLN A 651 -39.79 10.22 13.28
N GLU A 652 -39.54 10.65 12.03
CA GLU A 652 -40.11 9.99 10.86
C GLU A 652 -39.63 8.55 10.69
N ASN A 653 -38.34 8.30 10.97
CA ASN A 653 -37.75 6.96 10.91
C ASN A 653 -38.23 6.04 12.04
N GLU A 654 -38.55 6.56 13.23
CA GLU A 654 -39.04 5.76 14.36
C GLU A 654 -40.27 4.91 14.00
N ALA A 655 -41.23 5.50 13.27
CA ALA A 655 -42.41 4.78 12.80
C ALA A 655 -42.11 3.67 11.77
N LEU A 656 -40.95 3.76 11.10
CA LEU A 656 -40.54 2.86 10.02
C LEU A 656 -39.61 1.74 10.50
N PHE A 657 -38.81 1.98 11.53
CA PHE A 657 -37.97 0.96 12.16
C PHE A 657 -38.76 0.10 13.18
N ASN A 658 -39.87 0.62 13.72
CA ASN A 658 -40.73 -0.13 14.66
C ASN A 658 -41.89 -0.89 14.00
N LYS A 659 -42.00 -0.93 12.66
CA LYS A 659 -42.96 -1.78 11.96
C LYS A 659 -42.40 -3.21 11.81
N PRO A 660 -43.08 -4.27 12.27
CA PRO A 660 -42.68 -5.64 11.94
C PRO A 660 -42.74 -5.85 10.43
N ALA A 661 -41.80 -6.64 9.89
CA ALA A 661 -41.73 -7.05 8.50
C ALA A 661 -42.91 -7.95 8.10
N ALA A 662 -44.11 -7.40 8.00
CA ALA A 662 -45.30 -8.06 7.46
C ALA A 662 -45.47 -7.68 5.99
N ALA A 663 -44.59 -8.17 5.12
CA ALA A 663 -44.74 -8.03 3.66
C ALA A 663 -44.07 -9.14 2.82
N ALA A 664 -43.51 -10.20 3.44
CA ALA A 664 -42.79 -11.25 2.71
C ALA A 664 -43.60 -12.55 2.47
N GLU A 665 -44.86 -12.65 2.88
CA GLU A 665 -45.67 -13.89 2.76
C GLU A 665 -46.85 -13.81 1.76
N ALA A 666 -46.80 -12.97 0.72
CA ALA A 666 -47.90 -12.87 -0.26
C ALA A 666 -47.54 -13.31 -1.69
N SER A 667 -46.34 -13.84 -1.97
CA SER A 667 -45.92 -14.23 -3.32
C SER A 667 -45.71 -15.74 -3.53
N THR A 668 -45.92 -16.59 -2.53
CA THR A 668 -45.71 -18.05 -2.62
C THR A 668 -46.99 -18.88 -2.79
N GLU A 669 -48.14 -18.28 -3.08
CA GLU A 669 -49.41 -19.01 -3.32
C GLU A 669 -49.98 -18.87 -4.75
N ALA A 670 -49.19 -18.42 -5.74
CA ALA A 670 -49.66 -18.28 -7.12
C ALA A 670 -48.98 -19.21 -8.17
N SER A 671 -48.24 -20.24 -7.75
CA SER A 671 -47.65 -21.20 -8.71
C SER A 671 -47.58 -22.65 -8.18
N ALA A 672 -48.70 -23.16 -7.66
CA ALA A 672 -48.92 -24.59 -7.44
C ALA A 672 -50.06 -25.11 -8.33
#